data_AF-A0A2G5V9E3-F1
#
_entry.id   AF-A0A2G5V9E3-F1
#
_cell.length_a   1.000
_cell.length_b   1.000
_cell.length_c   1.000
_cell.angle_alpha   90.00
_cell.angle_beta   90.00
_cell.angle_gamma   90.00
#
_symmetry.space_group_name_H-M   'P 1'
#
loop_
_entity.id
_entity.type
_entity.pdbx_description
1 polymer ?
#
loop_
_entity_poly.entity_id
_entity_poly.type
_entity_poly.pdbx_seq_one_letter_code
_entity_poly.pdbx_strand_id
1 'polypeptide(L)'
;MRTSCFITSLLLLAPAVWTAAKQDKSDLELITEDFQILARITNAAFLQAALVRKDVKARDVIVEFLKITPLDFNQITAIDAQSAIKSITKTYQNAQQFAKMNESDKHQLDDIANSFDSKLEDWDDEPWNPVMKTSLEDLYTESDKIFQTFSRACRESTLKSIDSLSEYINLEDDSRPLGETTASKVKDFKNDFKSIKPCFEKIRDFLKVMSSSSLKTDENSPDIVLRDTKENILRLDYWKTATGLIQESWTNSSDIWGKESVLRSYTSLGQQLSELIQFHKLHSDSLDSPPNSLTIGFLQPDDTQKVQQDLRSMWFEKHFVRKANVETLSKALKPFLEISKTIKSLADKWFPIYRLDDETAENYKEVAEFLKVVDNYVPNQKTYDLQIGLLVGTFSKCFKPPANEFNATRLLYEAQSKPRIKALEGLDKLITAAEKFLETNFINESSIYGLAAENCFNNFEQFLSGNINETNSFPIIKDMRQNYTKCVARRGYNMTHLVFSFSNVYTKMRSYLELSAAVDESDKKRTQTTLVTLEEVVKQSNTVPSLECLRNEKFNATNLEKLMPIARLLATMTSPPSATFVKAIESYLGSIAQVKSALANVEKTIRAVKSRSKRAVSSGETNPVLALNISRLENENMGTCVKALSNLIEVRARRNQLLSVGRFDGDARDLMSKESGLEDFMDSTDELSKLLKQADDLDTKAKSWREKSLEEMSAVFQEMTHMRGILGDRDKLWKLSKSNSTDDPKFDGAKKKWEVLTEINLNFQVYEKEVANGTVVVATLKKRFDHIFGHDQDNENNKLTFDVWLKLISIFFLILYVIAFFTLADLPC
;
A
#
# COMPACT_ATOMS: atom_id res chain seq x y z
N MET A 1 29.09 -0.28 -63.93
CA MET A 1 29.55 -1.26 -62.92
C MET A 1 28.95 -0.88 -61.59
N ARG A 2 28.14 -1.78 -61.01
CA ARG A 2 27.86 -2.04 -59.57
C ARG A 2 27.58 -0.80 -58.69
N THR A 3 26.39 -0.62 -58.10
CA THR A 3 25.76 -1.56 -57.14
C THR A 3 24.27 -1.24 -56.94
N SER A 4 23.40 -2.09 -57.49
CA SER A 4 22.14 -2.50 -56.84
C SER A 4 22.51 -3.54 -55.78
N CYS A 5 22.33 -3.25 -54.50
CA CYS A 5 22.38 -4.25 -53.41
C CYS A 5 22.00 -3.60 -52.06
N PHE A 6 20.75 -3.15 -51.89
CA PHE A 6 20.25 -2.80 -50.54
C PHE A 6 18.76 -3.12 -50.30
N ILE A 7 18.11 -3.90 -51.19
CA ILE A 7 16.70 -4.33 -51.05
C ILE A 7 16.57 -5.83 -50.70
N THR A 8 17.68 -6.55 -50.43
CA THR A 8 17.65 -7.99 -50.12
C THR A 8 17.87 -8.35 -48.64
N SER A 9 17.87 -7.39 -47.71
CA SER A 9 18.07 -7.68 -46.27
C SER A 9 16.80 -7.57 -45.38
N LEU A 10 15.61 -7.35 -45.96
CA LEU A 10 14.34 -7.32 -45.21
C LEU A 10 13.47 -8.59 -45.38
N LEU A 11 14.00 -9.65 -45.98
CA LEU A 11 13.29 -10.92 -46.27
C LEU A 11 13.83 -12.14 -45.48
N LEU A 12 14.64 -11.93 -44.44
CA LEU A 12 15.25 -13.00 -43.63
C LEU A 12 14.94 -12.93 -42.12
N LEU A 13 13.80 -12.35 -41.76
CA LEU A 13 13.18 -12.52 -40.43
C LEU A 13 11.84 -13.25 -40.54
N ALA A 14 11.78 -14.26 -41.41
CA ALA A 14 10.87 -15.37 -41.16
C ALA A 14 11.39 -16.06 -39.88
N PRO A 15 10.54 -16.38 -38.89
CA PRO A 15 10.97 -17.23 -37.80
C PRO A 15 11.56 -18.48 -38.45
N ALA A 16 12.81 -18.78 -38.14
CA ALA A 16 13.42 -20.04 -38.54
C ALA A 16 12.53 -21.14 -37.94
N VAL A 17 11.58 -21.62 -38.73
CA VAL A 17 10.94 -22.90 -38.53
C VAL A 17 12.12 -23.86 -38.58
N TRP A 18 12.62 -24.19 -37.39
CA TRP A 18 13.34 -25.43 -37.20
C TRP A 18 12.39 -26.49 -37.74
N THR A 19 12.61 -26.91 -38.98
CA THR A 19 12.12 -28.19 -39.46
C THR A 19 12.89 -29.22 -38.67
N ALA A 20 12.46 -29.43 -37.42
CA ALA A 20 12.70 -30.65 -36.72
C ALA A 20 12.29 -31.75 -37.69
N ALA A 21 13.26 -32.58 -38.09
CA ALA A 21 12.99 -33.78 -38.85
C ALA A 21 11.81 -34.46 -38.15
N LYS A 22 10.73 -34.70 -38.89
CA LYS A 22 9.48 -35.26 -38.37
C LYS A 22 9.83 -36.62 -37.77
N GLN A 23 10.07 -36.66 -36.47
CA GLN A 23 10.42 -37.87 -35.75
C GLN A 23 9.22 -38.80 -35.88
N ASP A 24 9.45 -40.04 -36.30
CA ASP A 24 8.37 -41.01 -36.41
C ASP A 24 7.68 -41.13 -35.05
N LYS A 25 6.33 -41.06 -35.06
CA LYS A 25 5.54 -41.13 -33.83
C LYS A 25 5.79 -42.46 -33.13
N SER A 26 5.90 -42.40 -31.80
CA SER A 26 6.06 -43.61 -30.98
C SER A 26 4.76 -44.44 -30.95
N ASP A 27 4.85 -45.73 -30.60
CA ASP A 27 3.66 -46.59 -30.56
C ASP A 27 2.68 -46.15 -29.45
N LEU A 28 3.18 -45.63 -28.33
CA LEU A 28 2.36 -45.01 -27.29
C LEU A 28 1.65 -43.75 -27.79
N GLU A 29 2.33 -42.93 -28.58
CA GLU A 29 1.74 -41.73 -29.17
C GLU A 29 0.59 -42.10 -30.11
N LEU A 30 0.75 -43.14 -30.92
CA LEU A 30 -0.27 -43.60 -31.85
C LEU A 30 -1.49 -44.19 -31.13
N ILE A 31 -1.29 -45.02 -30.09
CA ILE A 31 -2.40 -45.50 -29.24
C ILE A 31 -3.10 -44.33 -28.54
N THR A 32 -2.36 -43.29 -28.15
CA THR A 32 -2.96 -42.11 -27.51
C THR A 32 -3.81 -41.32 -28.49
N GLU A 33 -3.38 -41.15 -29.73
CA GLU A 33 -4.19 -40.52 -30.79
C GLU A 33 -5.48 -41.29 -31.05
N ASP A 34 -5.42 -42.62 -31.05
CA ASP A 34 -6.58 -43.50 -31.16
C ASP A 34 -7.58 -43.29 -30.00
N PHE A 35 -7.11 -43.27 -28.74
CA PHE A 35 -7.99 -42.98 -27.61
C PHE A 35 -8.48 -41.53 -27.57
N GLN A 36 -7.71 -40.57 -28.10
CA GLN A 36 -8.18 -39.19 -28.27
C GLN A 36 -9.37 -39.09 -29.25
N ILE A 37 -9.38 -39.88 -30.34
CA ILE A 37 -10.53 -39.99 -31.25
C ILE A 37 -11.77 -40.41 -30.46
N LEU A 38 -11.65 -41.48 -29.65
CA LEU A 38 -12.75 -41.97 -28.81
C LEU A 38 -13.22 -40.91 -27.80
N ALA A 39 -12.29 -40.23 -27.11
CA ALA A 39 -12.62 -39.21 -26.12
C ALA A 39 -13.35 -38.02 -26.74
N ARG A 40 -12.90 -37.50 -27.90
CA ARG A 40 -13.55 -36.38 -28.58
C ARG A 40 -14.96 -36.72 -29.06
N ILE A 41 -15.16 -37.89 -29.66
CA ILE A 41 -16.49 -38.35 -30.11
C ILE A 41 -17.43 -38.54 -28.91
N THR A 42 -16.95 -39.22 -27.87
CA THR A 42 -17.71 -39.48 -26.63
C THR A 42 -18.11 -38.17 -25.95
N ASN A 43 -17.18 -37.21 -25.85
CA ASN A 43 -17.45 -35.93 -25.22
C ASN A 43 -18.40 -35.07 -26.05
N ALA A 44 -18.29 -35.07 -27.38
CA ALA A 44 -19.23 -34.39 -28.27
C ALA A 44 -20.65 -34.95 -28.11
N ALA A 45 -20.79 -36.28 -28.05
CA ALA A 45 -22.07 -36.95 -27.82
C ALA A 45 -22.64 -36.64 -26.44
N PHE A 46 -21.81 -36.68 -25.39
CA PHE A 46 -22.20 -36.30 -24.03
C PHE A 46 -22.72 -34.85 -23.97
N LEU A 47 -21.97 -33.88 -24.50
CA LEU A 47 -22.37 -32.47 -24.49
C LEU A 47 -23.64 -32.23 -25.32
N GLN A 48 -23.76 -32.86 -26.48
CA GLN A 48 -24.96 -32.76 -27.30
C GLN A 48 -26.17 -33.36 -26.58
N ALA A 49 -26.03 -34.52 -25.93
CA ALA A 49 -27.09 -35.14 -25.12
C ALA A 49 -27.47 -34.26 -23.92
N ALA A 50 -26.48 -33.74 -23.18
CA ALA A 50 -26.70 -32.84 -22.04
C ALA A 50 -27.41 -31.54 -22.43
N LEU A 51 -27.10 -30.98 -23.61
CA LEU A 51 -27.80 -29.82 -24.15
C LEU A 51 -29.27 -30.13 -24.51
N VAL A 52 -29.52 -31.34 -25.04
CA VAL A 52 -30.86 -31.80 -25.39
C VAL A 52 -31.71 -32.05 -24.13
N ARG A 53 -31.13 -32.70 -23.11
CA ARG A 53 -31.79 -32.99 -21.81
C ARG A 53 -31.88 -31.76 -20.90
N LYS A 54 -31.02 -30.76 -21.11
CA LYS A 54 -30.80 -29.56 -20.28
C LYS A 54 -30.16 -29.84 -18.92
N ASP A 55 -29.32 -30.86 -18.86
CA ASP A 55 -28.66 -31.30 -17.63
C ASP A 55 -27.44 -30.44 -17.25
N VAL A 56 -27.00 -29.54 -18.15
CA VAL A 56 -25.79 -28.72 -17.98
C VAL A 56 -26.04 -27.25 -18.33
N LYS A 57 -25.48 -26.34 -17.53
CA LYS A 57 -25.49 -24.89 -17.82
C LYS A 57 -24.47 -24.58 -18.92
N ALA A 58 -24.88 -23.76 -19.88
CA ALA A 58 -24.02 -23.39 -21.00
C ALA A 58 -22.76 -22.64 -20.56
N ARG A 59 -22.88 -21.77 -19.55
CA ARG A 59 -21.76 -21.01 -18.98
C ARG A 59 -20.69 -21.93 -18.40
N ASP A 60 -21.06 -23.00 -17.69
CA ASP A 60 -20.12 -23.96 -17.10
C ASP A 60 -19.26 -24.63 -18.19
N VAL A 61 -19.87 -25.03 -19.31
CA VAL A 61 -19.15 -25.58 -20.47
C VAL A 61 -18.20 -24.57 -21.09
N ILE A 62 -18.66 -23.31 -21.25
CA ILE A 62 -17.86 -22.24 -21.86
C ILE A 62 -16.61 -21.96 -21.01
N VAL A 63 -16.76 -21.78 -19.69
CA VAL A 63 -15.62 -21.44 -18.83
C VAL A 63 -14.62 -22.59 -18.68
N GLU A 64 -15.08 -23.86 -18.73
CA GLU A 64 -14.16 -25.01 -18.83
C GLU A 64 -13.32 -24.98 -20.13
N PHE A 65 -13.92 -24.64 -21.28
CA PHE A 65 -13.16 -24.47 -22.53
C PHE A 65 -12.15 -23.32 -22.46
N LEU A 66 -12.52 -22.25 -21.75
CA LEU A 66 -11.66 -21.08 -21.55
C LEU A 66 -10.65 -21.25 -20.41
N LYS A 67 -10.67 -22.40 -19.71
CA LYS A 67 -9.74 -22.74 -18.63
C LYS A 67 -9.73 -21.71 -17.48
N ILE A 68 -10.92 -21.19 -17.14
CA ILE A 68 -11.12 -20.15 -16.12
C ILE A 68 -12.28 -20.52 -15.19
N THR A 69 -12.24 -20.06 -13.93
CA THR A 69 -13.35 -20.28 -13.01
C THR A 69 -14.58 -19.45 -13.40
N PRO A 70 -15.80 -19.88 -13.06
CA PRO A 70 -16.99 -19.06 -13.28
C PRO A 70 -16.94 -17.70 -12.58
N LEU A 71 -16.32 -17.62 -11.40
CA LEU A 71 -16.22 -16.39 -10.62
C LEU A 71 -15.35 -15.36 -11.34
N ASP A 72 -14.10 -15.74 -11.64
CA ASP A 72 -13.13 -14.84 -12.27
C ASP A 72 -13.64 -14.37 -13.63
N PHE A 73 -14.16 -15.30 -14.45
CA PHE A 73 -14.67 -14.95 -15.78
C PHE A 73 -15.82 -13.93 -15.72
N ASN A 74 -16.75 -14.10 -14.77
CA ASN A 74 -17.87 -13.17 -14.63
C ASN A 74 -17.40 -11.79 -14.18
N GLN A 75 -16.42 -11.70 -13.29
CA GLN A 75 -15.88 -10.41 -12.82
C GLN A 75 -15.07 -9.70 -13.91
N ILE A 76 -14.19 -10.45 -14.61
CA ILE A 76 -13.39 -9.91 -15.72
C ILE A 76 -14.29 -9.38 -16.86
N THR A 77 -15.41 -10.05 -17.13
CA THR A 77 -16.34 -9.65 -18.21
C THR A 77 -17.50 -8.76 -17.75
N ALA A 78 -17.57 -8.39 -16.47
CA ALA A 78 -18.66 -7.57 -15.93
C ALA A 78 -18.67 -6.16 -16.50
N ILE A 79 -17.49 -5.53 -16.62
CA ILE A 79 -17.35 -4.13 -17.03
C ILE A 79 -17.97 -3.86 -18.41
N ASP A 80 -18.64 -2.72 -18.57
CA ASP A 80 -18.98 -2.21 -19.91
C ASP A 80 -17.74 -1.58 -20.55
N ALA A 81 -16.91 -2.44 -21.18
CA ALA A 81 -15.63 -2.04 -21.76
C ALA A 81 -15.74 -0.90 -22.78
N GLN A 82 -16.82 -0.83 -23.59
CA GLN A 82 -16.96 0.24 -24.59
C GLN A 82 -17.27 1.59 -23.95
N SER A 83 -18.16 1.60 -22.96
CA SER A 83 -18.45 2.81 -22.18
C SER A 83 -17.24 3.23 -21.34
N ALA A 84 -16.54 2.26 -20.73
CA ALA A 84 -15.32 2.48 -19.97
C ALA A 84 -14.23 3.15 -20.83
N ILE A 85 -13.92 2.62 -22.02
CA ILE A 85 -12.94 3.24 -22.94
C ILE A 85 -13.30 4.71 -23.20
N LYS A 86 -14.56 4.99 -23.57
CA LYS A 86 -15.00 6.38 -23.84
C LYS A 86 -14.81 7.29 -22.62
N SER A 87 -15.16 6.81 -21.44
CA SER A 87 -14.99 7.56 -20.19
C SER A 87 -13.51 7.78 -19.86
N ILE A 88 -12.66 6.75 -19.96
CA ILE A 88 -11.21 6.85 -19.71
C ILE A 88 -10.57 7.86 -20.66
N THR A 89 -10.79 7.71 -21.97
CA THR A 89 -10.23 8.61 -22.98
C THR A 89 -10.63 10.06 -22.69
N LYS A 90 -11.91 10.29 -22.35
CA LYS A 90 -12.43 11.63 -22.07
C LYS A 90 -11.87 12.21 -20.77
N THR A 91 -11.91 11.45 -19.67
CA THR A 91 -11.36 11.87 -18.37
C THR A 91 -9.87 12.17 -18.49
N TYR A 92 -9.13 11.36 -19.22
CA TYR A 92 -7.72 11.59 -19.50
C TYR A 92 -7.49 12.88 -20.30
N GLN A 93 -8.25 13.13 -21.36
CA GLN A 93 -8.16 14.38 -22.14
C GLN A 93 -8.48 15.61 -21.29
N ASN A 94 -9.52 15.53 -20.45
CA ASN A 94 -9.88 16.58 -19.53
C ASN A 94 -8.74 16.87 -18.52
N ALA A 95 -8.14 15.81 -17.96
CA ALA A 95 -7.01 15.93 -17.06
C ALA A 95 -5.76 16.51 -17.74
N GLN A 96 -5.46 16.11 -18.98
CA GLN A 96 -4.40 16.74 -19.78
C GLN A 96 -4.65 18.22 -20.03
N GLN A 97 -5.90 18.64 -20.19
CA GLN A 97 -6.25 20.06 -20.33
C GLN A 97 -6.02 20.81 -19.00
N PHE A 98 -6.44 20.23 -17.88
CA PHE A 98 -6.30 20.85 -16.56
C PHE A 98 -4.85 20.88 -16.06
N ALA A 99 -4.05 19.87 -16.41
CA ALA A 99 -2.62 19.79 -16.13
C ALA A 99 -1.76 20.91 -16.76
N LYS A 100 -2.35 21.75 -17.63
CA LYS A 100 -1.72 22.97 -18.17
C LYS A 100 -1.66 24.13 -17.16
N MET A 101 -2.25 23.96 -15.98
CA MET A 101 -2.08 24.86 -14.84
C MET A 101 -0.59 25.07 -14.51
N ASN A 102 -0.24 26.20 -13.90
CA ASN A 102 1.13 26.51 -13.51
C ASN A 102 1.67 25.48 -12.52
N GLU A 103 2.96 25.15 -12.62
CA GLU A 103 3.59 24.13 -11.78
C GLU A 103 3.59 24.52 -10.29
N SER A 104 3.76 25.81 -9.99
CA SER A 104 3.67 26.34 -8.61
C SER A 104 2.30 26.06 -8.00
N ASP A 105 1.23 26.25 -8.77
CA ASP A 105 -0.15 26.05 -8.30
C ASP A 105 -0.42 24.56 -8.05
N LYS A 106 0.14 23.67 -8.88
CA LYS A 106 0.06 22.21 -8.65
C LYS A 106 0.76 21.79 -7.37
N HIS A 107 1.98 22.27 -7.15
CA HIS A 107 2.71 21.98 -5.91
C HIS A 107 1.95 22.50 -4.69
N GLN A 108 1.39 23.70 -4.75
CA GLN A 108 0.58 24.24 -3.65
C GLN A 108 -0.70 23.42 -3.40
N LEU A 109 -1.38 22.93 -4.45
CA LEU A 109 -2.54 22.04 -4.28
C LEU A 109 -2.14 20.72 -3.59
N ASP A 110 -0.98 20.16 -3.92
CA ASP A 110 -0.45 18.95 -3.27
C ASP A 110 -0.04 19.22 -1.81
N ASP A 111 0.63 20.35 -1.54
CA ASP A 111 0.97 20.77 -0.18
C ASP A 111 -0.27 20.95 0.70
N ILE A 112 -1.34 21.55 0.15
CA ILE A 112 -2.64 21.66 0.85
C ILE A 112 -3.28 20.29 1.05
N ALA A 113 -3.19 19.39 0.08
CA ALA A 113 -3.78 18.05 0.18
C ALA A 113 -3.11 17.20 1.28
N ASN A 114 -1.83 17.43 1.57
CA ASN A 114 -1.02 16.59 2.45
C ASN A 114 -0.68 17.23 3.80
N SER A 115 -0.54 18.55 3.87
CA SER A 115 -0.04 19.27 5.05
C SER A 115 -0.70 20.65 5.24
N PHE A 116 -2.03 20.68 5.28
CA PHE A 116 -2.76 21.92 5.57
C PHE A 116 -2.75 22.24 7.07
N ASP A 117 -2.04 23.31 7.46
CA ASP A 117 -2.12 23.84 8.84
C ASP A 117 -3.46 24.55 9.05
N SER A 118 -4.40 23.83 9.66
CA SER A 118 -5.71 24.33 10.07
C SER A 118 -5.70 24.96 11.46
N LYS A 119 -4.58 24.86 12.20
CA LYS A 119 -4.52 25.29 13.60
C LYS A 119 -4.11 26.75 13.72
N LEU A 120 -4.73 27.42 14.68
CA LEU A 120 -4.32 28.74 15.15
C LEU A 120 -4.22 28.61 16.65
N GLU A 121 -2.99 28.60 17.16
CA GLU A 121 -2.63 28.09 18.51
C GLU A 121 -3.33 28.75 19.70
N ASP A 122 -4.09 29.84 19.49
CA ASP A 122 -4.87 30.53 20.51
C ASP A 122 -6.29 30.91 20.02
N TRP A 123 -6.91 30.09 19.15
CA TRP A 123 -8.29 30.36 18.68
C TRP A 123 -9.36 29.51 19.34
N ASP A 124 -9.01 28.31 19.81
CA ASP A 124 -9.96 27.35 20.36
C ASP A 124 -10.20 27.52 21.87
N ASP A 125 -9.27 28.16 22.61
CA ASP A 125 -9.34 28.25 24.09
C ASP A 125 -9.59 29.67 24.64
N GLU A 126 -8.98 30.75 24.11
CA GLU A 126 -9.30 32.15 24.49
C GLU A 126 -9.06 33.14 23.32
N PRO A 127 -9.77 34.29 23.24
CA PRO A 127 -9.53 35.26 22.17
C PRO A 127 -8.11 35.85 22.28
N TRP A 128 -7.23 35.60 21.31
CA TRP A 128 -5.98 36.38 21.18
C TRP A 128 -6.27 37.87 21.33
N ASN A 129 -5.75 38.44 22.43
CA ASN A 129 -5.94 39.82 22.83
C ASN A 129 -4.56 40.46 22.98
N PRO A 130 -4.05 41.15 21.94
CA PRO A 130 -2.72 41.75 21.95
C PRO A 130 -2.61 42.98 22.85
N VAL A 131 -3.61 43.25 23.70
CA VAL A 131 -3.54 44.30 24.70
C VAL A 131 -2.46 43.94 25.73
N MET A 132 -1.34 44.65 25.64
CA MET A 132 -0.33 44.65 26.68
C MET A 132 -0.94 45.16 27.99
N LYS A 133 -0.71 44.46 29.09
CA LYS A 133 -1.05 44.97 30.43
C LYS A 133 -0.16 46.17 30.82
N THR A 134 1.06 46.25 30.28
CA THR A 134 2.05 47.29 30.61
C THR A 134 2.95 47.57 29.40
N SER A 135 3.26 48.84 29.10
CA SER A 135 4.11 49.18 27.96
C SER A 135 5.58 48.76 28.18
N LEU A 136 6.35 48.57 27.10
CA LEU A 136 7.78 48.26 27.21
C LEU A 136 8.55 49.37 27.93
N GLU A 137 8.20 50.63 27.67
CA GLU A 137 8.75 51.79 28.35
C GLU A 137 8.47 51.77 29.86
N ASP A 138 7.24 51.47 30.27
CA ASP A 138 6.86 51.39 31.69
C ASP A 138 7.52 50.20 32.38
N LEU A 139 7.55 49.04 31.72
CA LEU A 139 8.25 47.84 32.21
C LEU A 139 9.72 48.13 32.45
N TYR A 140 10.41 48.72 31.46
CA TYR A 140 11.81 49.10 31.61
C TYR A 140 12.00 50.13 32.73
N THR A 141 11.14 51.15 32.81
CA THR A 141 11.25 52.22 33.82
C THR A 141 11.05 51.69 35.24
N GLU A 142 10.06 50.82 35.46
CA GLU A 142 9.84 50.13 36.73
C GLU A 142 11.08 49.30 37.10
N SER A 143 11.56 48.52 36.15
CA SER A 143 12.69 47.59 36.30
C SER A 143 13.99 48.31 36.61
N ASP A 144 14.31 49.36 35.85
CA ASP A 144 15.50 50.18 36.07
C ASP A 144 15.39 50.88 37.44
N LYS A 145 14.22 51.40 37.82
CA LYS A 145 14.05 52.00 39.16
C LYS A 145 14.29 50.99 40.31
N ILE A 146 13.82 49.75 40.16
CA ILE A 146 14.10 48.67 41.12
C ILE A 146 15.61 48.39 41.15
N PHE A 147 16.24 48.25 39.98
CA PHE A 147 17.67 48.06 39.86
C PHE A 147 18.48 49.21 40.47
N GLN A 148 18.12 50.48 40.23
CA GLN A 148 18.82 51.64 40.79
C GLN A 148 18.73 51.68 42.32
N THR A 149 17.64 51.16 42.89
CA THR A 149 17.51 51.02 44.34
C THR A 149 18.46 49.95 44.87
N PHE A 150 18.56 48.82 44.15
CA PHE A 150 19.53 47.76 44.44
C PHE A 150 20.98 48.24 44.28
N SER A 151 21.33 48.91 43.18
CA SER A 151 22.69 49.35 42.83
C SER A 151 23.25 50.41 43.78
N ARG A 152 22.40 51.28 44.35
CA ARG A 152 22.82 52.24 45.38
C ARG A 152 23.23 51.56 46.66
N ALA A 153 22.54 50.48 47.02
CA ALA A 153 22.75 49.74 48.25
C ALA A 153 23.86 48.69 48.10
N CYS A 154 23.99 48.08 46.94
CA CYS A 154 25.06 47.16 46.57
C CYS A 154 25.81 47.72 45.34
N ARG A 155 26.80 48.58 45.59
CA ARG A 155 27.48 49.36 44.54
C ARG A 155 28.40 48.50 43.69
N GLU A 156 28.48 48.82 42.40
CA GLU A 156 29.41 48.16 41.46
C GLU A 156 30.86 48.24 41.95
N SER A 157 31.33 49.42 42.38
CA SER A 157 32.70 49.62 42.88
C SER A 157 33.01 48.72 44.08
N THR A 158 32.03 48.56 44.96
CA THR A 158 32.12 47.76 46.17
C THR A 158 32.13 46.27 45.85
N LEU A 159 31.29 45.81 44.93
CA LEU A 159 31.31 44.43 44.43
C LEU A 159 32.58 44.09 43.64
N LYS A 160 33.14 45.06 42.89
CA LYS A 160 34.41 44.90 42.19
C LYS A 160 35.57 44.59 43.15
N SER A 161 35.54 45.16 44.36
CA SER A 161 36.60 44.91 45.35
C SER A 161 36.64 43.44 45.81
N ILE A 162 35.49 42.78 46.01
CA ILE A 162 35.43 41.35 46.34
C ILE A 162 35.66 40.46 45.12
N ASP A 163 35.17 40.86 43.94
CA ASP A 163 35.46 40.19 42.67
C ASP A 163 36.96 40.10 42.40
N SER A 164 37.71 41.17 42.73
CA SER A 164 39.16 41.21 42.56
C SER A 164 39.94 40.15 43.35
N LEU A 165 39.32 39.57 44.38
CA LEU A 165 39.89 38.46 45.17
C LEU A 165 39.75 37.10 44.47
N SER A 166 38.88 36.98 43.46
CA SER A 166 38.61 35.72 42.75
C SER A 166 39.87 35.14 42.09
N GLU A 167 40.78 36.00 41.65
CA GLU A 167 42.07 35.62 41.04
C GLU A 167 43.01 34.91 42.02
N TYR A 168 42.84 35.11 43.33
CA TYR A 168 43.75 34.59 44.36
C TYR A 168 43.12 33.52 45.25
N ILE A 169 41.80 33.36 45.22
CA ILE A 169 41.07 32.56 46.20
C ILE A 169 41.38 31.05 46.12
N ASN A 170 41.85 30.57 44.97
CA ASN A 170 42.20 29.17 44.70
C ASN A 170 43.70 28.87 44.76
N LEU A 171 44.55 29.85 45.09
CA LEU A 171 45.98 29.61 45.20
C LEU A 171 46.30 28.86 46.51
N GLU A 172 47.00 27.73 46.39
CA GLU A 172 47.37 26.88 47.53
C GLU A 172 48.81 27.11 48.03
N ASP A 173 49.68 27.70 47.20
CA ASP A 173 51.12 27.81 47.45
C ASP A 173 51.54 29.22 47.89
N ASP A 174 52.23 29.31 49.03
CA ASP A 174 52.78 30.54 49.62
C ASP A 174 54.04 31.04 48.85
N SER A 175 54.53 30.29 47.86
CA SER A 175 55.84 30.50 47.23
C SER A 175 55.89 31.55 46.10
N ARG A 176 54.75 32.11 45.65
CA ARG A 176 54.75 33.19 44.65
C ARG A 176 54.66 34.56 45.33
N PRO A 177 55.65 35.47 45.15
CA PRO A 177 55.48 36.86 45.54
C PRO A 177 54.41 37.48 44.64
N LEU A 178 53.19 37.53 45.18
CA LEU A 178 52.08 38.28 44.65
C LEU A 178 52.41 39.76 44.92
N GLY A 179 53.02 40.43 43.93
CA GLY A 179 53.57 41.79 44.06
C GLY A 179 52.53 42.87 44.42
N GLU A 180 52.95 44.14 44.33
CA GLU A 180 52.20 45.37 44.68
C GLU A 180 50.71 45.36 44.29
N THR A 181 50.35 44.71 43.17
CA THR A 181 48.98 44.54 42.67
C THR A 181 48.04 43.76 43.60
N THR A 182 48.53 42.77 44.36
CA THR A 182 47.68 41.98 45.27
C THR A 182 47.43 42.73 46.58
N ALA A 183 48.47 43.40 47.09
CA ALA A 183 48.33 44.26 48.28
C ALA A 183 47.35 45.41 48.04
N SER A 184 47.37 46.01 46.84
CA SER A 184 46.37 47.00 46.44
C SER A 184 44.95 46.41 46.48
N LYS A 185 44.71 45.25 45.86
CA LYS A 185 43.37 44.63 45.79
C LYS A 185 42.81 44.24 47.17
N VAL A 186 43.65 43.71 48.07
CA VAL A 186 43.21 43.40 49.46
C VAL A 186 42.95 44.68 50.25
N LYS A 187 43.73 45.75 50.01
CA LYS A 187 43.50 47.07 50.63
C LYS A 187 42.19 47.70 50.13
N ASP A 188 41.88 47.56 48.84
CA ASP A 188 40.63 48.01 48.25
C ASP A 188 39.43 47.24 48.85
N PHE A 189 39.54 45.90 48.93
CA PHE A 189 38.54 45.08 49.62
C PHE A 189 38.36 45.49 51.10
N LYS A 190 39.45 45.75 51.83
CA LYS A 190 39.39 46.25 53.21
C LYS A 190 38.61 47.56 53.31
N ASN A 191 38.91 48.52 52.44
CA ASN A 191 38.27 49.83 52.46
C ASN A 191 36.77 49.72 52.16
N ASP A 192 36.40 48.81 51.27
CA ASP A 192 35.01 48.60 50.84
C ASP A 192 34.24 47.59 51.70
N PHE A 193 34.91 46.82 52.55
CA PHE A 193 34.34 45.69 53.29
C PHE A 193 33.05 46.04 54.06
N LYS A 194 33.03 47.18 54.77
CA LYS A 194 31.85 47.65 55.52
C LYS A 194 30.66 47.95 54.59
N SER A 195 30.93 48.37 53.36
CA SER A 195 29.93 48.65 52.33
C SER A 195 29.45 47.38 51.62
N ILE A 196 30.20 46.28 51.66
CA ILE A 196 29.80 44.99 51.06
C ILE A 196 28.80 44.25 51.95
N LYS A 197 28.91 44.35 53.28
CA LYS A 197 28.05 43.61 54.22
C LYS A 197 26.55 43.73 53.91
N PRO A 198 25.99 44.93 53.66
CA PRO A 198 24.57 45.07 53.36
C PRO A 198 24.13 44.40 52.04
N CYS A 199 25.04 44.06 51.13
CA CYS A 199 24.70 43.42 49.85
C CYS A 199 23.99 42.07 50.04
N PHE A 200 24.29 41.31 51.10
CA PHE A 200 23.63 40.03 51.37
C PHE A 200 22.12 40.20 51.52
N GLU A 201 21.70 41.12 52.39
CA GLU A 201 20.29 41.47 52.59
C GLU A 201 19.70 42.12 51.34
N LYS A 202 20.46 42.98 50.66
CA LYS A 202 19.95 43.75 49.51
C LYS A 202 19.75 42.91 48.25
N ILE A 203 20.54 41.86 48.05
CA ILE A 203 20.29 40.86 46.99
C ILE A 203 18.98 40.14 47.25
N ARG A 204 18.70 39.77 48.51
CA ARG A 204 17.42 39.17 48.92
C ARG A 204 16.25 40.12 48.72
N ASP A 205 16.37 41.36 49.18
CA ASP A 205 15.35 42.40 49.00
C ASP A 205 15.05 42.65 47.52
N PHE A 206 16.10 42.70 46.68
CA PHE A 206 15.99 42.87 45.24
C PHE A 206 15.13 41.77 44.60
N LEU A 207 15.44 40.50 44.86
CA LEU A 207 14.65 39.38 44.33
C LEU A 207 13.21 39.39 44.83
N LYS A 208 12.98 39.76 46.10
CA LYS A 208 11.63 39.88 46.65
C LYS A 208 10.82 40.94 45.91
N VAL A 209 11.38 42.12 45.69
CA VAL A 209 10.71 43.21 44.95
C VAL A 209 10.47 42.81 43.49
N MET A 210 11.46 42.19 42.84
CA MET A 210 11.33 41.68 41.47
C MET A 210 10.24 40.61 41.35
N SER A 211 10.09 39.76 42.37
CA SER A 211 9.06 38.71 42.39
C SER A 211 7.62 39.22 42.41
N SER A 212 7.41 40.49 42.77
CA SER A 212 6.11 41.18 42.75
C SER A 212 6.01 42.24 41.65
N SER A 213 7.01 42.34 40.78
CA SER A 213 7.06 43.34 39.70
C SER A 213 6.27 42.91 38.47
N SER A 214 5.97 43.87 37.59
CA SER A 214 5.28 43.64 36.33
C SER A 214 6.08 42.79 35.33
N LEU A 215 7.37 42.51 35.58
CA LEU A 215 8.20 41.65 34.71
C LEU A 215 7.84 40.16 34.76
N LYS A 216 7.12 39.70 35.79
CA LYS A 216 6.79 38.28 35.97
C LYS A 216 5.54 37.80 35.22
N THR A 217 4.92 38.65 34.39
CA THR A 217 3.74 38.24 33.63
C THR A 217 4.17 37.64 32.28
N ASP A 218 4.11 36.31 32.18
CA ASP A 218 4.45 35.56 30.95
C ASP A 218 3.47 35.83 29.78
N GLU A 219 2.26 36.29 30.07
CA GLU A 219 1.23 36.59 29.06
C GLU A 219 1.36 38.04 28.57
N ASN A 220 1.57 38.21 27.26
CA ASN A 220 1.58 39.49 26.52
C ASN A 220 2.83 40.38 26.69
N SER A 221 4.01 39.78 26.84
CA SER A 221 5.27 40.52 26.66
C SER A 221 5.36 41.09 25.23
N PRO A 222 6.03 42.23 25.01
CA PRO A 222 6.03 42.88 23.69
C PRO A 222 6.65 42.01 22.58
N ASP A 223 7.62 41.15 22.92
CA ASP A 223 8.23 40.22 21.98
C ASP A 223 7.28 39.08 21.58
N ILE A 224 6.49 38.56 22.53
CA ILE A 224 5.46 37.56 22.29
C ILE A 224 4.37 38.15 21.38
N VAL A 225 3.81 39.31 21.73
CA VAL A 225 2.77 39.98 20.94
C VAL A 225 3.24 40.27 19.51
N LEU A 226 4.49 40.71 19.34
CA LEU A 226 5.07 40.97 18.02
C LEU A 226 5.29 39.68 17.21
N ARG A 227 5.76 38.61 17.84
CA ARG A 227 5.91 37.28 17.20
C ARG A 227 4.55 36.75 16.75
N ASP A 228 3.57 36.71 17.66
CA ASP A 228 2.24 36.15 17.38
C ASP A 228 1.53 36.97 16.31
N THR A 229 1.73 38.30 16.29
CA THR A 229 1.23 39.16 15.19
C THR A 229 1.80 38.71 13.84
N LYS A 230 3.11 38.46 13.74
CA LYS A 230 3.75 38.01 12.49
C LYS A 230 3.24 36.63 12.06
N GLU A 231 3.18 35.69 12.99
CA GLU A 231 2.71 34.33 12.72
C GLU A 231 1.25 34.32 12.26
N ASN A 232 0.39 35.11 12.89
CA ASN A 232 -1.01 35.25 12.46
C ASN A 232 -1.16 35.92 11.09
N ILE A 233 -0.32 36.91 10.74
CA ILE A 233 -0.29 37.46 9.37
C ILE A 233 0.05 36.36 8.36
N LEU A 234 1.12 35.60 8.60
CA LEU A 234 1.57 34.53 7.69
C LEU A 234 0.49 33.45 7.53
N ARG A 235 -0.15 33.02 8.62
CA ARG A 235 -1.24 32.04 8.59
C ARG A 235 -2.45 32.56 7.82
N LEU A 236 -2.89 33.79 8.09
CA LEU A 236 -4.03 34.40 7.37
C LEU A 236 -3.74 34.56 5.88
N ASP A 237 -2.51 34.94 5.51
CA ASP A 237 -2.09 35.05 4.11
C ASP A 237 -2.02 33.68 3.41
N TYR A 238 -1.49 32.66 4.10
CA TYR A 238 -1.49 31.27 3.63
C TYR A 238 -2.92 30.77 3.39
N TRP A 239 -3.84 30.95 4.34
CA TRP A 239 -5.24 30.58 4.17
C TRP A 239 -5.91 31.37 3.05
N LYS A 240 -5.58 32.66 2.86
CA LYS A 240 -6.11 33.46 1.75
C LYS A 240 -5.69 32.86 0.41
N THR A 241 -4.41 32.55 0.30
CA THR A 241 -3.80 31.98 -0.91
C THR A 241 -4.37 30.60 -1.19
N ALA A 242 -4.41 29.71 -0.19
CA ALA A 242 -4.95 28.35 -0.33
C ALA A 242 -6.43 28.35 -0.72
N THR A 243 -7.27 29.13 -0.03
CA THR A 243 -8.71 29.22 -0.34
C THR A 243 -8.96 29.84 -1.72
N GLY A 244 -8.18 30.85 -2.10
CA GLY A 244 -8.23 31.46 -3.43
C GLY A 244 -7.84 30.49 -4.53
N LEU A 245 -6.71 29.79 -4.36
CA LEU A 245 -6.21 28.79 -5.30
C LEU A 245 -7.22 27.66 -5.51
N ILE A 246 -7.80 27.13 -4.43
CA ILE A 246 -8.84 26.08 -4.53
C ILE A 246 -10.07 26.61 -5.25
N GLN A 247 -10.53 27.82 -4.94
CA GLN A 247 -11.71 28.41 -5.61
C GLN A 247 -11.48 28.58 -7.11
N GLU A 248 -10.33 29.12 -7.49
CA GLU A 248 -9.96 29.33 -8.90
C GLU A 248 -9.81 28.00 -9.62
N SER A 249 -9.04 27.07 -9.05
CA SER A 249 -8.83 25.72 -9.59
C SER A 249 -10.13 24.96 -9.75
N TRP A 250 -11.02 25.03 -8.75
CA TRP A 250 -12.34 24.41 -8.79
C TRP A 250 -13.22 25.01 -9.89
N THR A 251 -13.24 26.33 -10.01
CA THR A 251 -14.01 27.04 -11.06
C THR A 251 -13.49 26.65 -12.45
N ASN A 252 -12.18 26.66 -12.64
CA ASN A 252 -11.53 26.23 -13.89
C ASN A 252 -11.82 24.76 -14.21
N SER A 253 -11.86 23.89 -13.19
CA SER A 253 -12.23 22.49 -13.38
C SER A 253 -13.70 22.33 -13.79
N SER A 254 -14.60 23.19 -13.31
CA SER A 254 -16.02 23.17 -13.69
C SER A 254 -16.24 23.46 -15.18
N ASP A 255 -15.39 24.25 -15.83
CA ASP A 255 -15.51 24.48 -17.28
C ASP A 255 -15.15 23.25 -18.13
N ILE A 256 -14.33 22.36 -17.55
CA ILE A 256 -13.85 21.12 -18.17
C ILE A 256 -14.80 19.97 -17.84
N TRP A 257 -15.10 19.73 -16.56
CA TRP A 257 -15.91 18.59 -16.07
C TRP A 257 -17.39 18.92 -15.83
N GLY A 258 -17.76 20.18 -15.62
CA GLY A 258 -19.14 20.59 -15.29
C GLY A 258 -20.15 20.49 -16.44
N LYS A 259 -19.70 20.17 -17.66
CA LYS A 259 -20.57 19.90 -18.82
C LYS A 259 -21.10 18.47 -18.87
N GLU A 260 -20.72 17.62 -17.91
CA GLU A 260 -21.06 16.21 -17.91
C GLU A 260 -22.33 15.91 -17.11
N SER A 261 -23.36 15.41 -17.78
CA SER A 261 -24.49 14.75 -17.16
C SER A 261 -24.20 13.26 -17.02
N VAL A 262 -23.43 12.84 -16.01
CA VAL A 262 -23.21 11.40 -15.79
C VAL A 262 -24.35 10.82 -14.95
N LEU A 263 -25.01 9.83 -15.54
CA LEU A 263 -25.95 8.93 -14.89
C LEU A 263 -25.34 8.35 -13.61
N ARG A 264 -26.10 8.38 -12.51
CA ARG A 264 -25.77 7.79 -11.21
C ARG A 264 -25.48 6.29 -11.33
N SER A 265 -24.24 5.92 -11.67
CA SER A 265 -23.72 4.59 -11.32
C SER A 265 -23.34 4.63 -9.85
N TYR A 266 -23.83 3.67 -9.06
CA TYR A 266 -23.46 3.54 -7.64
C TYR A 266 -21.99 3.13 -7.44
N THR A 267 -21.33 2.64 -8.49
CA THR A 267 -19.93 2.19 -8.44
C THR A 267 -19.08 3.01 -9.40
N SER A 268 -17.97 3.58 -8.90
CA SER A 268 -17.00 4.32 -9.71
C SER A 268 -16.36 3.41 -10.77
N LEU A 269 -15.98 3.97 -11.92
CA LEU A 269 -15.30 3.24 -12.98
C LEU A 269 -13.93 2.76 -12.51
N GLY A 270 -13.21 3.61 -11.75
CA GLY A 270 -11.94 3.22 -11.13
C GLY A 270 -12.05 1.98 -10.25
N GLN A 271 -13.14 1.84 -9.48
CA GLN A 271 -13.39 0.65 -8.67
C GLN A 271 -13.69 -0.58 -9.53
N GLN A 272 -14.51 -0.46 -10.58
CA GLN A 272 -14.79 -1.57 -11.51
C GLN A 272 -13.52 -2.06 -12.23
N LEU A 273 -12.64 -1.14 -12.63
CA LEU A 273 -11.35 -1.50 -13.23
C LEU A 273 -10.44 -2.20 -12.22
N SER A 274 -10.37 -1.71 -10.99
CA SER A 274 -9.57 -2.33 -9.92
C SER A 274 -10.01 -3.77 -9.67
N GLU A 275 -11.32 -4.02 -9.58
CA GLU A 275 -11.88 -5.37 -9.42
C GLU A 275 -11.54 -6.26 -10.62
N LEU A 276 -11.74 -5.76 -11.85
CA LEU A 276 -11.40 -6.50 -13.07
C LEU A 276 -9.91 -6.92 -13.09
N ILE A 277 -9.00 -6.00 -12.79
CA ILE A 277 -7.56 -6.24 -12.74
C ILE A 277 -7.24 -7.27 -11.67
N GLN A 278 -7.82 -7.14 -10.47
CA GLN A 278 -7.61 -8.06 -9.36
C GLN A 278 -8.05 -9.49 -9.71
N PHE A 279 -9.26 -9.67 -10.24
CA PHE A 279 -9.76 -11.00 -10.61
C PHE A 279 -8.98 -11.61 -11.78
N HIS A 280 -8.56 -10.79 -12.75
CA HIS A 280 -7.70 -11.28 -13.83
C HIS A 280 -6.32 -11.70 -13.30
N LYS A 281 -5.75 -10.95 -12.37
CA LYS A 281 -4.48 -11.29 -11.74
C LYS A 281 -4.57 -12.57 -10.93
N LEU A 282 -5.60 -12.72 -10.09
CA LEU A 282 -5.88 -13.96 -9.35
C LEU A 282 -5.98 -15.18 -10.29
N HIS A 283 -6.66 -15.02 -11.43
CA HIS A 283 -6.73 -16.06 -12.44
C HIS A 283 -5.34 -16.37 -13.05
N SER A 284 -4.56 -15.32 -13.35
CA SER A 284 -3.23 -15.42 -13.94
C SER A 284 -2.22 -16.07 -13.02
N ASP A 285 -2.43 -15.96 -11.71
CA ASP A 285 -1.57 -16.50 -10.65
C ASP A 285 -1.79 -18.01 -10.42
N SER A 286 -2.70 -18.65 -11.16
CA SER A 286 -2.91 -20.10 -11.17
C SER A 286 -2.26 -20.70 -12.42
N LEU A 287 -1.32 -21.63 -12.25
CA LEU A 287 -0.75 -22.36 -13.38
C LEU A 287 -1.71 -23.45 -13.84
N ASP A 288 -2.29 -24.18 -12.90
CA ASP A 288 -3.24 -25.25 -13.20
C ASP A 288 -4.64 -24.69 -13.49
N SER A 289 -5.27 -25.25 -14.53
CA SER A 289 -6.65 -24.93 -14.86
C SER A 289 -7.60 -25.56 -13.86
N PRO A 290 -8.78 -24.96 -13.61
CA PRO A 290 -9.84 -25.59 -12.83
C PRO A 290 -10.14 -27.01 -13.36
N PRO A 291 -10.56 -27.95 -12.50
CA PRO A 291 -10.86 -29.31 -12.93
C PRO A 291 -11.90 -29.33 -14.05
N ASN A 292 -11.52 -29.86 -15.22
CA ASN A 292 -12.43 -30.01 -16.36
C ASN A 292 -13.16 -31.33 -16.26
N SER A 293 -14.47 -31.27 -16.45
CA SER A 293 -15.36 -32.41 -16.20
C SER A 293 -16.34 -32.61 -17.35
N LEU A 294 -16.78 -31.49 -17.94
CA LEU A 294 -17.69 -31.44 -19.06
C LEU A 294 -16.96 -31.46 -20.40
N THR A 295 -15.74 -30.91 -20.47
CA THR A 295 -15.00 -30.72 -21.75
C THR A 295 -13.68 -31.49 -21.84
N ILE A 296 -13.37 -32.34 -20.85
CA ILE A 296 -12.06 -32.99 -20.68
C ILE A 296 -11.61 -33.86 -21.88
N GLY A 297 -12.53 -34.32 -22.73
CA GLY A 297 -12.21 -35.02 -23.98
C GLY A 297 -11.64 -34.12 -25.08
N PHE A 298 -11.69 -32.80 -24.91
CA PHE A 298 -11.07 -31.79 -25.77
C PHE A 298 -9.91 -31.13 -25.01
N LEU A 299 -8.67 -31.52 -25.31
CA LEU A 299 -7.49 -31.01 -24.61
C LEU A 299 -7.26 -29.52 -24.93
N GLN A 300 -7.64 -29.10 -26.14
CA GLN A 300 -7.73 -27.70 -26.56
C GLN A 300 -9.09 -27.40 -27.20
N PRO A 301 -9.60 -26.16 -27.16
CA PRO A 301 -10.86 -25.81 -27.83
C PRO A 301 -10.89 -26.16 -29.33
N ASP A 302 -9.73 -26.16 -29.99
CA ASP A 302 -9.58 -26.55 -31.39
C ASP A 302 -9.92 -28.02 -31.67
N ASP A 303 -9.75 -28.90 -30.68
CA ASP A 303 -10.06 -30.31 -30.81
C ASP A 303 -11.54 -30.56 -31.10
N THR A 304 -12.41 -29.63 -30.71
CA THR A 304 -13.85 -29.71 -31.00
C THR A 304 -14.17 -29.74 -32.50
N GLN A 305 -13.27 -29.26 -33.36
CA GLN A 305 -13.42 -29.29 -34.82
C GLN A 305 -13.02 -30.65 -35.41
N LYS A 306 -12.24 -31.47 -34.69
CA LYS A 306 -11.75 -32.77 -35.18
C LYS A 306 -12.82 -33.85 -35.19
N VAL A 307 -13.89 -33.68 -34.40
CA VAL A 307 -14.97 -34.68 -34.23
C VAL A 307 -15.54 -35.20 -35.56
N GLN A 308 -15.70 -34.34 -36.56
CA GLN A 308 -16.20 -34.78 -37.87
C GLN A 308 -15.21 -35.67 -38.63
N GLN A 309 -13.91 -35.39 -38.50
CA GLN A 309 -12.84 -36.19 -39.10
C GLN A 309 -12.67 -37.51 -38.32
N ASP A 310 -12.74 -37.43 -36.98
CA ASP A 310 -12.65 -38.57 -36.07
C ASP A 310 -13.70 -39.65 -36.37
N LEU A 311 -14.96 -39.24 -36.62
CA LEU A 311 -16.05 -40.14 -37.02
C LEU A 311 -15.78 -40.89 -38.33
N ARG A 312 -14.90 -40.37 -39.18
CA ARG A 312 -14.51 -40.94 -40.49
C ARG A 312 -13.11 -41.56 -40.46
N SER A 313 -12.47 -41.63 -39.29
CA SER A 313 -11.15 -42.20 -39.16
C SER A 313 -11.18 -43.72 -39.38
N MET A 314 -10.13 -44.26 -40.02
CA MET A 314 -10.01 -45.71 -40.24
C MET A 314 -10.03 -46.49 -38.93
N TRP A 315 -9.48 -45.92 -37.85
CA TRP A 315 -9.47 -46.54 -36.54
C TRP A 315 -10.89 -46.65 -35.95
N PHE A 316 -11.65 -45.55 -35.95
CA PHE A 316 -13.03 -45.57 -35.45
C PHE A 316 -13.93 -46.48 -36.31
N GLU A 317 -13.70 -46.48 -37.63
CA GLU A 317 -14.38 -47.38 -38.56
C GLU A 317 -14.10 -48.86 -38.22
N LYS A 318 -12.83 -49.22 -37.99
CA LYS A 318 -12.40 -50.58 -37.65
C LYS A 318 -13.00 -51.07 -36.34
N HIS A 319 -12.95 -50.26 -35.29
CA HIS A 319 -13.25 -50.73 -33.92
C HIS A 319 -14.70 -50.54 -33.48
N PHE A 320 -15.43 -49.56 -34.03
CA PHE A 320 -16.81 -49.25 -33.61
C PHE A 320 -17.83 -49.40 -34.74
N VAL A 321 -17.60 -48.75 -35.88
CA VAL A 321 -18.58 -48.71 -36.97
C VAL A 321 -18.72 -50.08 -37.63
N ARG A 322 -17.62 -50.77 -37.92
CA ARG A 322 -17.58 -52.12 -38.53
C ARG A 322 -18.48 -52.23 -39.77
N LYS A 323 -18.32 -51.28 -40.71
CA LYS A 323 -19.12 -51.13 -41.95
C LYS A 323 -20.59 -50.70 -41.77
N ALA A 324 -21.05 -50.41 -40.54
CA ALA A 324 -22.35 -49.79 -40.30
C ALA A 324 -22.40 -48.34 -40.80
N ASN A 325 -23.59 -47.72 -40.78
CA ASN A 325 -23.76 -46.34 -41.24
C ASN A 325 -23.46 -45.31 -40.13
N VAL A 326 -22.34 -44.58 -40.25
CA VAL A 326 -21.96 -43.50 -39.32
C VAL A 326 -22.74 -42.19 -39.52
N GLU A 327 -23.44 -42.02 -40.65
CA GLU A 327 -24.08 -40.75 -41.00
C GLU A 327 -25.23 -40.37 -40.05
N THR A 328 -25.87 -41.35 -39.42
CA THR A 328 -26.92 -41.10 -38.40
C THR A 328 -26.33 -40.38 -37.19
N LEU A 329 -25.18 -40.83 -36.68
CA LEU A 329 -24.47 -40.20 -35.56
C LEU A 329 -23.87 -38.84 -35.97
N SER A 330 -23.25 -38.77 -37.15
CA SER A 330 -22.74 -37.53 -37.76
C SER A 330 -23.82 -36.44 -37.83
N LYS A 331 -25.02 -36.78 -38.33
CA LYS A 331 -26.15 -35.86 -38.41
C LYS A 331 -26.64 -35.41 -37.04
N ALA A 332 -26.65 -36.30 -36.05
CA ALA A 332 -27.06 -35.97 -34.68
C ALA A 332 -26.06 -35.04 -33.95
N LEU A 333 -24.77 -35.10 -34.30
CA LEU A 333 -23.71 -34.25 -33.76
C LEU A 333 -23.58 -32.90 -34.50
N LYS A 334 -24.23 -32.70 -35.65
CA LYS A 334 -24.18 -31.45 -36.39
C LYS A 334 -24.47 -30.19 -35.54
N PRO A 335 -25.44 -30.17 -34.61
CA PRO A 335 -25.67 -28.98 -33.78
C PRO A 335 -24.50 -28.67 -32.84
N PHE A 336 -23.81 -29.69 -32.33
CA PHE A 336 -22.58 -29.50 -31.54
C PHE A 336 -21.48 -28.87 -32.39
N LEU A 337 -21.30 -29.32 -33.64
CA LEU A 337 -20.31 -28.76 -34.57
C LEU A 337 -20.55 -27.28 -34.91
N GLU A 338 -21.80 -26.80 -34.82
CA GLU A 338 -22.09 -25.37 -34.98
C GLU A 338 -21.73 -24.56 -33.73
N ILE A 339 -21.89 -25.15 -32.53
CA ILE A 339 -21.45 -24.54 -31.27
C ILE A 339 -19.91 -24.54 -31.19
N SER A 340 -19.25 -25.60 -31.63
CA SER A 340 -17.79 -25.72 -31.57
C SER A 340 -17.09 -24.60 -32.34
N LYS A 341 -17.62 -24.19 -33.50
CA LYS A 341 -17.08 -23.09 -34.30
C LYS A 341 -17.11 -21.76 -33.53
N THR A 342 -18.18 -21.48 -32.81
CA THR A 342 -18.29 -20.24 -32.04
C THR A 342 -17.46 -20.30 -30.76
N ILE A 343 -17.30 -21.47 -30.14
CA ILE A 343 -16.40 -21.66 -28.99
C ILE A 343 -14.95 -21.43 -29.39
N LYS A 344 -14.49 -21.98 -30.52
CA LYS A 344 -13.14 -21.69 -31.05
C LYS A 344 -12.95 -20.18 -31.25
N SER A 345 -13.90 -19.51 -31.90
CA SER A 345 -13.83 -18.06 -32.10
C SER A 345 -13.78 -17.27 -30.79
N LEU A 346 -14.38 -17.76 -29.69
CA LEU A 346 -14.28 -17.14 -28.36
C LEU A 346 -12.91 -17.40 -27.74
N ALA A 347 -12.41 -18.63 -27.83
CA ALA A 347 -11.08 -19.01 -27.37
C ALA A 347 -9.97 -18.20 -28.05
N ASP A 348 -10.07 -18.00 -29.37
CA ASP A 348 -9.14 -17.19 -30.17
C ASP A 348 -9.07 -15.72 -29.70
N LYS A 349 -10.11 -15.22 -29.03
CA LYS A 349 -10.16 -13.87 -28.45
C LYS A 349 -9.74 -13.82 -27.00
N TRP A 350 -9.95 -14.91 -26.26
CA TRP A 350 -9.65 -15.01 -24.84
C TRP A 350 -8.18 -15.35 -24.58
N PHE A 351 -7.61 -16.35 -25.26
CA PHE A 351 -6.23 -16.80 -24.99
C PHE A 351 -5.14 -15.76 -25.16
N PRO A 352 -5.22 -14.79 -26.09
CA PRO A 352 -4.26 -13.68 -26.16
C PRO A 352 -4.22 -12.81 -24.90
N ILE A 353 -5.29 -12.78 -24.11
CA ILE A 353 -5.41 -12.02 -22.87
C ILE A 353 -5.73 -12.92 -21.67
N TYR A 354 -5.39 -14.21 -21.74
CA TYR A 354 -5.70 -15.18 -20.68
C TYR A 354 -4.91 -14.97 -19.40
N ARG A 355 -3.75 -14.32 -19.51
CA ARG A 355 -2.91 -13.94 -18.37
C ARG A 355 -2.60 -12.46 -18.38
N LEU A 356 -2.44 -11.94 -17.18
CA LEU A 356 -2.03 -10.59 -16.84
C LEU A 356 -0.80 -10.68 -15.93
N ASP A 357 0.34 -10.25 -16.45
CA ASP A 357 1.59 -10.16 -15.68
C ASP A 357 1.55 -9.02 -14.66
N ASP A 358 2.46 -9.08 -13.68
CA ASP A 358 2.53 -8.13 -12.57
C ASP A 358 2.79 -6.70 -13.05
N GLU A 359 3.75 -6.49 -13.95
CA GLU A 359 4.11 -5.16 -14.45
C GLU A 359 2.91 -4.51 -15.15
N THR A 360 2.24 -5.25 -16.03
CA THR A 360 1.06 -4.77 -16.75
C THR A 360 -0.10 -4.51 -15.78
N ALA A 361 -0.29 -5.35 -14.75
CA ALA A 361 -1.30 -5.15 -13.73
C ALA A 361 -1.07 -3.86 -12.93
N GLU A 362 0.16 -3.57 -12.52
CA GLU A 362 0.51 -2.33 -11.80
C GLU A 362 0.27 -1.08 -12.66
N ASN A 363 0.67 -1.13 -13.93
CA ASN A 363 0.40 -0.03 -14.88
C ASN A 363 -1.10 0.24 -15.03
N TYR A 364 -1.92 -0.80 -15.01
CA TYR A 364 -3.38 -0.70 -15.07
C TYR A 364 -3.98 -0.17 -13.77
N LYS A 365 -3.40 -0.53 -12.61
CA LYS A 365 -3.83 -0.03 -11.30
C LYS A 365 -3.62 1.48 -11.18
N GLU A 366 -2.53 2.03 -11.68
CA GLU A 366 -2.29 3.50 -11.67
C GLU A 366 -3.46 4.25 -12.33
N VAL A 367 -3.92 3.78 -13.50
CA VAL A 367 -5.07 4.38 -14.20
C VAL A 367 -6.36 4.20 -13.39
N ALA A 368 -6.56 3.02 -12.78
CA ALA A 368 -7.74 2.74 -11.98
C ALA A 368 -7.82 3.60 -10.70
N GLU A 369 -6.69 3.83 -10.02
CA GLU A 369 -6.57 4.68 -8.83
C GLU A 369 -6.83 6.15 -9.15
N PHE A 370 -6.24 6.65 -10.25
CA PHE A 370 -6.53 7.98 -10.76
C PHE A 370 -8.04 8.16 -11.00
N LEU A 371 -8.68 7.23 -11.71
CA LEU A 371 -10.13 7.28 -11.96
C LEU A 371 -10.94 7.19 -10.67
N LYS A 372 -10.52 6.39 -9.69
CA LYS A 372 -11.22 6.25 -8.40
C LYS A 372 -11.30 7.58 -7.66
N VAL A 373 -10.27 8.43 -7.76
CA VAL A 373 -10.29 9.78 -7.18
C VAL A 373 -11.15 10.72 -8.03
N VAL A 374 -10.92 10.76 -9.35
CA VAL A 374 -11.61 11.71 -10.26
C VAL A 374 -13.10 11.43 -10.38
N ASP A 375 -13.52 10.17 -10.28
CA ASP A 375 -14.94 9.77 -10.28
C ASP A 375 -15.72 10.38 -9.10
N ASN A 376 -15.03 10.86 -8.05
CA ASN A 376 -15.67 11.58 -6.94
C ASN A 376 -16.06 13.02 -7.28
N TYR A 377 -15.63 13.57 -8.42
CA TYR A 377 -15.93 14.96 -8.80
C TYR A 377 -17.44 15.20 -8.94
N VAL A 378 -18.11 14.49 -9.86
CA VAL A 378 -19.53 14.72 -10.20
C VAL A 378 -20.47 14.46 -9.00
N PRO A 379 -20.33 13.36 -8.24
CA PRO A 379 -21.20 13.11 -7.09
C PRO A 379 -21.10 14.17 -5.99
N ASN A 380 -19.91 14.75 -5.80
CA ASN A 380 -19.64 15.68 -4.71
C ASN A 380 -19.67 17.16 -5.13
N GLN A 381 -19.87 17.46 -6.42
CA GLN A 381 -19.78 18.82 -6.97
C GLN A 381 -20.58 19.84 -6.14
N LYS A 382 -21.87 19.59 -5.90
CA LYS A 382 -22.73 20.51 -5.13
C LYS A 382 -22.27 20.70 -3.69
N THR A 383 -21.75 19.65 -3.07
CA THR A 383 -21.24 19.69 -1.71
C THR A 383 -19.97 20.54 -1.64
N TYR A 384 -19.05 20.34 -2.60
CA TYR A 384 -17.81 21.10 -2.69
C TYR A 384 -18.05 22.56 -3.09
N ASP A 385 -18.99 22.84 -4.01
CA ASP A 385 -19.44 24.20 -4.34
C ASP A 385 -19.88 24.97 -3.09
N LEU A 386 -20.72 24.34 -2.25
CA LEU A 386 -21.20 24.94 -1.01
C LEU A 386 -20.06 25.16 0.00
N GLN A 387 -19.18 24.16 0.17
CA GLN A 387 -18.06 24.24 1.11
C GLN A 387 -17.06 25.33 0.71
N ILE A 388 -16.65 25.37 -0.56
CA ILE A 388 -15.78 26.39 -1.12
C ILE A 388 -16.45 27.76 -0.98
N GLY A 389 -17.71 27.89 -1.40
CA GLY A 389 -18.44 29.16 -1.33
C GLY A 389 -18.54 29.72 0.08
N LEU A 390 -18.83 28.87 1.08
CA LEU A 390 -18.88 29.28 2.50
C LEU A 390 -17.50 29.68 3.01
N LEU A 391 -16.48 28.82 2.86
CA LEU A 391 -15.16 29.06 3.43
C LEU A 391 -14.48 30.26 2.77
N VAL A 392 -14.49 30.33 1.44
CA VAL A 392 -13.88 31.43 0.68
C VAL A 392 -14.66 32.73 0.88
N GLY A 393 -15.99 32.66 0.94
CA GLY A 393 -16.85 33.81 1.17
C GLY A 393 -16.60 34.44 2.55
N THR A 394 -16.61 33.64 3.62
CA THR A 394 -16.30 34.10 4.97
C THR A 394 -14.88 34.63 5.08
N PHE A 395 -13.90 33.92 4.51
CA PHE A 395 -12.51 34.34 4.60
C PHE A 395 -12.23 35.62 3.81
N SER A 396 -12.76 35.74 2.59
CA SER A 396 -12.59 36.96 1.77
C SER A 396 -13.29 38.18 2.36
N LYS A 397 -14.38 37.98 3.10
CA LYS A 397 -15.07 39.05 3.84
C LYS A 397 -14.24 39.56 5.01
N CYS A 398 -13.52 38.67 5.70
CA CYS A 398 -12.85 38.99 6.95
C CYS A 398 -11.35 39.26 6.84
N PHE A 399 -10.67 38.70 5.84
CA PHE A 399 -9.26 38.94 5.61
C PHE A 399 -9.02 40.42 5.28
N LYS A 400 -8.21 41.08 6.09
CA LYS A 400 -7.74 42.45 5.85
C LYS A 400 -6.22 42.41 5.74
N PRO A 401 -5.63 42.76 4.59
CA PRO A 401 -4.18 42.79 4.46
C PRO A 401 -3.56 43.84 5.39
N PRO A 402 -2.28 43.70 5.77
CA PRO A 402 -1.58 44.74 6.51
C PRO A 402 -1.61 46.09 5.77
N ALA A 403 -1.59 47.19 6.51
CA ALA A 403 -1.43 48.53 5.94
C ALA A 403 -0.10 48.64 5.17
N ASN A 404 -0.04 49.51 4.16
CA ASN A 404 1.17 49.66 3.33
C ASN A 404 2.42 50.03 4.15
N GLU A 405 2.21 50.79 5.22
CA GLU A 405 3.25 51.27 6.13
C GLU A 405 3.68 50.22 7.17
N PHE A 406 2.95 49.11 7.32
CA PHE A 406 3.14 48.12 8.39
C PHE A 406 4.60 47.67 8.51
N ASN A 407 5.23 47.30 7.39
CA ASN A 407 6.61 46.81 7.40
C ASN A 407 7.61 47.88 7.87
N ALA A 408 7.43 49.12 7.44
CA ALA A 408 8.28 50.23 7.86
C ALA A 408 8.07 50.55 9.36
N THR A 409 6.81 50.61 9.79
CA THR A 409 6.40 50.82 11.19
C THR A 409 6.94 49.72 12.10
N ARG A 410 6.85 48.46 11.69
CA ARG A 410 7.37 47.29 12.42
C ARG A 410 8.89 47.34 12.59
N LEU A 411 9.63 47.54 11.49
CA LEU A 411 11.09 47.61 11.54
C LEU A 411 11.57 48.79 12.41
N LEU A 412 10.84 49.90 12.34
CA LEU A 412 11.11 51.06 13.18
C LEU A 412 10.84 50.75 14.67
N TYR A 413 9.72 50.10 15.01
CA TYR A 413 9.46 49.64 16.37
C TYR A 413 10.55 48.69 16.88
N GLU A 414 10.91 47.66 16.10
CA GLU A 414 11.97 46.70 16.46
C GLU A 414 13.32 47.38 16.71
N ALA A 415 13.68 48.38 15.90
CA ALA A 415 14.90 49.15 16.10
C ALA A 415 14.85 49.99 17.38
N GLN A 416 13.70 50.60 17.69
CA GLN A 416 13.49 51.42 18.89
C GLN A 416 13.44 50.59 20.18
N SER A 417 12.84 49.41 20.15
CA SER A 417 12.61 48.55 21.32
C SER A 417 13.85 47.71 21.68
N LYS A 418 14.69 47.39 20.69
CA LYS A 418 15.85 46.49 20.85
C LYS A 418 16.78 46.83 22.02
N PRO A 419 17.17 48.09 22.29
CA PRO A 419 18.01 48.41 23.45
C PRO A 419 17.33 48.05 24.77
N ARG A 420 16.02 48.34 24.91
CA ARG A 420 15.24 48.06 26.13
C ARG A 420 15.04 46.56 26.34
N ILE A 421 14.68 45.82 25.29
CA ILE A 421 14.54 44.36 25.33
C ILE A 421 15.85 43.73 25.81
N LYS A 422 16.98 44.11 25.21
CA LYS A 422 18.30 43.61 25.64
C LYS A 422 18.61 43.96 27.09
N ALA A 423 18.26 45.17 27.55
CA ALA A 423 18.47 45.55 28.94
C ALA A 423 17.61 44.70 29.89
N LEU A 424 16.34 44.42 29.55
CA LEU A 424 15.49 43.52 30.31
C LEU A 424 16.03 42.08 30.34
N GLU A 425 16.51 41.54 29.21
CA GLU A 425 17.22 40.25 29.18
C GLU A 425 18.49 40.25 30.05
N GLY A 426 19.20 41.39 30.09
CA GLY A 426 20.36 41.59 30.96
C GLY A 426 19.98 41.59 32.44
N LEU A 427 18.82 42.17 32.76
CA LEU A 427 18.26 42.19 34.10
C LEU A 427 17.82 40.80 34.54
N ASP A 428 17.16 40.06 33.66
CA ASP A 428 16.77 38.66 33.91
C ASP A 428 18.00 37.80 34.26
N LYS A 429 19.10 37.94 33.49
CA LYS A 429 20.37 37.29 33.82
C LYS A 429 20.94 37.71 35.18
N LEU A 430 20.72 38.94 35.61
CA LEU A 430 21.10 39.41 36.95
C LEU A 430 20.20 38.81 38.03
N ILE A 431 18.89 38.71 37.79
CA ILE A 431 17.94 38.01 38.67
C ILE A 431 18.41 36.57 38.87
N THR A 432 18.67 35.82 37.79
CA THR A 432 19.20 34.45 37.87
C THR A 432 20.51 34.37 38.64
N ALA A 433 21.42 35.34 38.45
CA ALA A 433 22.68 35.37 39.20
C ALA A 433 22.48 35.65 40.70
N ALA A 434 21.52 36.50 41.04
CA ALA A 434 21.12 36.79 42.42
C ALA A 434 20.41 35.60 43.08
N GLU A 435 19.53 34.89 42.36
CA GLU A 435 18.88 33.66 42.85
C GLU A 435 19.94 32.60 43.16
N LYS A 436 20.83 32.36 42.20
CA LYS A 436 21.96 31.46 42.38
C LYS A 436 22.86 31.90 43.53
N PHE A 437 23.07 33.20 43.74
CA PHE A 437 23.82 33.72 44.88
C PHE A 437 23.16 33.30 46.20
N LEU A 438 21.85 33.46 46.35
CA LEU A 438 21.13 33.06 47.57
C LEU A 438 21.16 31.54 47.79
N GLU A 439 20.95 30.75 46.74
CA GLU A 439 21.02 29.29 46.78
C GLU A 439 22.42 28.82 47.20
N THR A 440 23.43 29.31 46.49
CA THR A 440 24.84 28.92 46.67
C THR A 440 25.33 29.28 48.08
N ASN A 441 24.84 30.38 48.65
CA ASN A 441 25.22 30.85 49.99
C ASN A 441 24.23 30.48 51.10
N PHE A 442 23.18 29.71 50.80
CA PHE A 442 22.13 29.29 51.73
C PHE A 442 21.43 30.46 52.47
N ILE A 443 21.23 31.59 51.78
CA ILE A 443 20.70 32.85 52.38
C ILE A 443 19.15 32.86 52.42
N ASN A 444 18.50 31.84 51.87
CA ASN A 444 17.12 31.92 51.36
C ASN A 444 15.99 31.33 52.24
N GLU A 445 16.23 31.04 53.52
CA GLU A 445 15.16 30.58 54.41
C GLU A 445 15.14 31.38 55.70
N SER A 446 13.96 31.53 56.29
CA SER A 446 13.71 31.94 57.69
C SER A 446 14.35 30.99 58.72
N SER A 447 15.29 30.16 58.29
CA SER A 447 16.08 29.28 59.13
C SER A 447 17.22 30.07 59.78
N ILE A 448 17.54 29.70 61.02
CA ILE A 448 18.67 30.22 61.81
C ILE A 448 20.01 30.05 61.05
N TYR A 449 20.02 29.23 59.99
CA TYR A 449 21.17 28.91 59.16
C TYR A 449 21.49 29.97 58.09
N GLY A 450 20.51 30.76 57.62
CA GLY A 450 20.74 31.81 56.61
C GLY A 450 21.58 32.99 57.10
N LEU A 451 21.54 33.26 58.40
CA LEU A 451 22.41 34.24 59.07
C LEU A 451 23.88 33.78 59.14
N ALA A 452 24.18 32.50 58.92
CA ALA A 452 25.51 31.99 59.18
C ALA A 452 26.54 32.38 58.11
N ALA A 453 26.20 32.37 56.82
CA ALA A 453 27.13 32.80 55.76
C ALA A 453 27.51 34.28 55.91
N GLU A 454 26.52 35.12 56.24
CA GLU A 454 26.68 36.53 56.54
C GLU A 454 27.49 36.76 57.83
N ASN A 455 27.17 36.04 58.91
CA ASN A 455 27.94 36.11 60.17
C ASN A 455 29.39 35.64 59.99
N CYS A 456 29.62 34.58 59.21
CA CYS A 456 30.97 34.11 58.87
C CYS A 456 31.72 35.14 58.02
N PHE A 457 31.04 35.81 57.09
CA PHE A 457 31.62 36.90 56.32
C PHE A 457 31.97 38.10 57.21
N ASN A 458 31.12 38.44 58.19
CA ASN A 458 31.36 39.53 59.14
C ASN A 458 32.65 39.32 59.96
N ASN A 459 33.04 38.07 60.21
CA ASN A 459 34.30 37.74 60.89
C ASN A 459 35.55 38.11 60.08
N PHE A 460 35.44 38.50 58.80
CA PHE A 460 36.60 38.99 58.04
C PHE A 460 37.19 40.28 58.60
N GLU A 461 36.41 41.06 59.34
CA GLU A 461 36.86 42.30 59.97
C GLU A 461 38.10 42.09 60.85
N GLN A 462 38.20 40.95 61.54
CA GLN A 462 39.34 40.63 62.41
C GLN A 462 40.66 40.49 61.62
N PHE A 463 40.60 39.93 60.41
CA PHE A 463 41.77 39.73 59.55
C PHE A 463 42.15 41.00 58.79
N LEU A 464 41.18 41.89 58.55
CA LEU A 464 41.38 43.15 57.84
C LEU A 464 41.82 44.29 58.77
N SER A 465 41.95 44.06 60.08
CA SER A 465 42.24 45.12 61.07
C SER A 465 43.67 45.71 61.00
N GLY A 466 44.65 44.96 60.49
CA GLY A 466 46.08 45.37 60.42
C GLY A 466 46.49 46.19 59.18
N ASN A 467 47.76 46.62 59.13
CA ASN A 467 48.36 47.26 57.95
C ASN A 467 48.58 46.22 56.84
N ILE A 468 47.99 46.43 55.66
CA ILE A 468 48.12 45.54 54.49
C ILE A 468 49.34 45.97 53.67
N ASN A 469 50.23 45.03 53.36
CA ASN A 469 51.41 45.19 52.52
C ASN A 469 51.67 43.91 51.68
N GLU A 470 52.68 43.94 50.82
CA GLU A 470 53.02 42.83 49.92
C GLU A 470 53.29 41.51 50.64
N THR A 471 53.84 41.56 51.86
CA THR A 471 54.24 40.35 52.61
C THR A 471 53.09 39.67 53.35
N ASN A 472 52.02 40.38 53.69
CA ASN A 472 50.92 39.82 54.49
C ASN A 472 49.57 39.72 53.77
N SER A 473 49.45 40.23 52.53
CA SER A 473 48.20 40.21 51.77
C SER A 473 47.70 38.79 51.44
N PHE A 474 48.59 37.89 51.04
CA PHE A 474 48.24 36.50 50.76
C PHE A 474 47.91 35.69 52.02
N PRO A 475 48.71 35.76 53.12
CA PRO A 475 48.32 35.22 54.42
C PRO A 475 46.92 35.67 54.87
N ILE A 476 46.56 36.94 54.70
CA ILE A 476 45.23 37.46 55.05
C ILE A 476 44.12 36.76 54.24
N ILE A 477 44.30 36.58 52.92
CA ILE A 477 43.32 35.85 52.08
C ILE A 477 43.22 34.38 52.52
N LYS A 478 44.35 33.73 52.81
CA LYS A 478 44.39 32.33 53.27
C LYS A 478 43.70 32.15 54.62
N ASP A 479 43.91 33.06 55.56
CA ASP A 479 43.26 33.05 56.87
C ASP A 479 41.76 33.28 56.77
N MET A 480 41.34 34.27 55.96
CA MET A 480 39.92 34.48 55.64
C MET A 480 39.29 33.21 55.06
N ARG A 481 39.95 32.59 54.08
CA ARG A 481 39.47 31.36 53.42
C ARG A 481 39.33 30.21 54.41
N GLN A 482 40.35 29.94 55.22
CA GLN A 482 40.31 28.85 56.20
C GLN A 482 39.27 29.11 57.29
N ASN A 483 39.17 30.34 57.80
CA ASN A 483 38.23 30.69 58.85
C ASN A 483 36.79 30.63 58.33
N TYR A 484 36.52 31.18 57.15
CA TYR A 484 35.21 31.08 56.51
C TYR A 484 34.82 29.62 56.28
N THR A 485 35.71 28.82 55.69
CA THR A 485 35.47 27.40 55.41
C THR A 485 35.17 26.62 56.68
N LYS A 486 35.91 26.86 57.77
CA LYS A 486 35.62 26.28 59.10
C LYS A 486 34.25 26.74 59.63
N CYS A 487 33.94 28.02 59.48
CA CYS A 487 32.69 28.62 59.95
C CYS A 487 31.46 28.05 59.21
N VAL A 488 31.58 27.71 57.93
CA VAL A 488 30.51 27.10 57.12
C VAL A 488 30.61 25.57 56.93
N ALA A 489 31.61 24.90 57.53
CA ALA A 489 32.05 23.53 57.21
C ALA A 489 30.98 22.44 57.14
N ARG A 490 29.89 22.55 57.92
CA ARG A 490 28.78 21.58 57.92
C ARG A 490 27.88 21.68 56.68
N ARG A 491 28.13 22.62 55.76
CA ARG A 491 27.24 22.97 54.63
C ARG A 491 27.84 22.71 53.24
N GLY A 492 29.02 22.07 53.16
CA GLY A 492 29.66 21.75 51.87
C GLY A 492 30.14 22.96 51.06
N TYR A 493 30.27 24.12 51.71
CA TYR A 493 30.57 25.41 51.08
C TYR A 493 31.88 26.02 51.60
N ASN A 494 32.48 26.96 50.87
CA ASN A 494 33.73 27.62 51.24
C ASN A 494 33.81 29.06 50.70
N MET A 495 34.88 29.78 51.04
CA MET A 495 35.06 31.18 50.61
C MET A 495 35.23 31.32 49.09
N THR A 496 35.78 30.31 48.42
CA THR A 496 35.92 30.30 46.95
C THR A 496 34.57 30.47 46.29
N HIS A 497 33.60 29.68 46.70
CA HIS A 497 32.26 29.82 46.18
C HIS A 497 31.65 31.19 46.52
N LEU A 498 31.93 31.78 47.70
CA LEU A 498 31.36 33.08 48.11
C LEU A 498 31.82 34.17 47.15
N VAL A 499 33.12 34.22 46.94
CA VAL A 499 33.77 35.18 46.04
C VAL A 499 33.26 34.99 44.62
N PHE A 500 33.11 33.75 44.13
CA PHE A 500 32.54 33.50 42.80
C PHE A 500 31.06 33.87 42.68
N SER A 501 30.25 33.66 43.71
CA SER A 501 28.85 34.09 43.70
C SER A 501 28.76 35.62 43.62
N PHE A 502 29.56 36.36 44.38
CA PHE A 502 29.64 37.82 44.26
C PHE A 502 30.18 38.27 42.91
N SER A 503 31.19 37.60 42.37
CA SER A 503 31.76 37.85 41.03
C SER A 503 30.70 37.69 39.93
N ASN A 504 29.84 36.67 40.03
CA ASN A 504 28.76 36.47 39.08
C ASN A 504 27.72 37.59 39.15
N VAL A 505 27.29 37.98 40.36
CA VAL A 505 26.37 39.14 40.56
C VAL A 505 27.01 40.42 40.02
N TYR A 506 28.28 40.68 40.33
CA TYR A 506 29.05 41.81 39.81
C TYR A 506 29.06 41.85 38.29
N THR A 507 29.41 40.75 37.65
CA THR A 507 29.53 40.66 36.18
C THR A 507 28.18 40.90 35.50
N LYS A 508 27.09 40.34 36.04
CA LYS A 508 25.74 40.58 35.49
C LYS A 508 25.23 41.98 35.77
N MET A 509 25.52 42.53 36.94
CA MET A 509 25.20 43.92 37.29
C MET A 509 25.89 44.90 36.33
N ARG A 510 27.18 44.70 36.07
CA ARG A 510 27.94 45.50 35.10
C ARG A 510 27.38 45.35 33.68
N SER A 511 27.08 44.13 33.25
CA SER A 511 26.45 43.89 31.95
C SER A 511 25.12 44.62 31.83
N TYR A 512 24.29 44.64 32.88
CA TYR A 512 23.04 45.40 32.88
C TYR A 512 23.29 46.91 32.83
N LEU A 513 24.26 47.44 33.57
CA LEU A 513 24.63 48.87 33.53
C LEU A 513 25.07 49.31 32.13
N GLU A 514 25.87 48.50 31.43
CA GLU A 514 26.28 48.74 30.04
C GLU A 514 25.08 48.75 29.08
N LEU A 515 24.12 47.84 29.28
CA LEU A 515 22.89 47.77 28.49
C LEU A 515 21.92 48.92 28.79
N SER A 516 21.77 49.30 30.05
CA SER A 516 20.97 50.45 30.50
C SER A 516 21.53 51.77 29.96
N ALA A 517 22.85 51.93 29.95
CA ALA A 517 23.51 53.08 29.31
C ALA A 517 23.25 53.15 27.79
N ALA A 518 23.15 52.00 27.11
CA ALA A 518 22.78 51.95 25.69
C ALA A 518 21.31 52.35 25.46
N VAL A 519 20.41 52.10 26.43
CA VAL A 519 19.04 52.64 26.40
C VAL A 519 19.05 54.16 26.52
N ASP A 520 19.82 54.72 27.47
CA ASP A 520 19.95 56.17 27.63
C ASP A 520 20.50 56.86 26.37
N GLU A 521 21.51 56.26 25.73
CA GLU A 521 22.06 56.76 24.47
C GLU A 521 21.04 56.71 23.34
N SER A 522 20.30 55.59 23.26
CA SER A 522 19.20 55.43 22.30
C SER A 522 18.11 56.48 22.53
N ASP A 523 17.72 56.74 23.76
CA ASP A 523 16.67 57.71 24.10
C ASP A 523 17.08 59.15 23.81
N LYS A 524 18.35 59.50 24.02
CA LYS A 524 18.91 60.80 23.59
C LYS A 524 18.81 60.98 22.08
N LYS A 525 19.14 59.95 21.30
CA LYS A 525 18.98 59.95 19.83
C LYS A 525 17.51 59.96 19.40
N ARG A 526 16.62 59.39 20.22
CA ARG A 526 15.17 59.28 19.96
C ARG A 526 14.46 60.63 19.88
N THR A 527 14.96 61.68 20.57
CA THR A 527 14.39 63.05 20.53
C THR A 527 14.35 63.70 19.13
N GLN A 528 14.93 63.08 18.11
CA GLN A 528 14.97 63.56 16.72
C GLN A 528 14.15 62.71 15.71
N THR A 529 13.48 61.63 16.16
CA THR A 529 12.79 60.65 15.29
C THR A 529 11.34 60.39 15.71
N THR A 530 10.48 60.09 14.74
CA THR A 530 9.07 59.71 14.97
C THR A 530 8.98 58.40 15.76
N LEU A 531 8.25 58.44 16.89
CA LEU A 531 8.02 57.30 17.77
C LEU A 531 6.91 56.38 17.25
N VAL A 532 7.11 55.07 17.37
CA VAL A 532 6.10 54.06 17.03
C VAL A 532 5.84 53.18 18.26
N THR A 533 4.56 52.93 18.55
CA THR A 533 4.14 52.02 19.64
C THR A 533 3.84 50.62 19.10
N LEU A 534 3.89 49.60 19.96
CA LEU A 534 3.48 48.25 19.58
C LEU A 534 1.99 48.19 19.20
N GLU A 535 1.15 48.96 19.88
CA GLU A 535 -0.27 49.10 19.54
C GLU A 535 -0.45 49.56 18.08
N GLU A 536 0.36 50.50 17.61
CA GLU A 536 0.33 50.96 16.22
C GLU A 536 0.79 49.86 15.25
N VAL A 537 1.82 49.08 15.59
CA VAL A 537 2.26 47.92 14.78
C VAL A 537 1.14 46.88 14.66
N VAL A 538 0.51 46.52 15.79
CA VAL A 538 -0.60 45.56 15.85
C VAL A 538 -1.81 46.10 15.08
N LYS A 539 -2.14 47.38 15.23
CA LYS A 539 -3.24 48.00 14.49
C LYS A 539 -2.99 48.00 12.98
N GLN A 540 -1.78 48.37 12.54
CA GLN A 540 -1.40 48.35 11.13
C GLN A 540 -1.31 46.94 10.53
N SER A 541 -1.14 45.90 11.36
CA SER A 541 -1.18 44.52 10.88
C SER A 541 -2.55 44.09 10.35
N ASN A 542 -3.63 44.74 10.82
CA ASN A 542 -5.02 44.33 10.61
C ASN A 542 -5.35 42.88 11.06
N THR A 543 -4.51 42.24 11.86
CA THR A 543 -4.74 40.89 12.37
C THR A 543 -5.94 40.83 13.31
N VAL A 544 -6.00 41.72 14.31
CA VAL A 544 -7.13 41.79 15.26
C VAL A 544 -8.48 41.94 14.56
N PRO A 545 -8.70 42.96 13.70
CA PRO A 545 -9.99 43.12 13.04
C PRO A 545 -10.31 41.98 12.05
N SER A 546 -9.32 41.25 11.54
CA SER A 546 -9.54 40.05 10.73
C SER A 546 -10.04 38.87 11.57
N LEU A 547 -9.37 38.60 12.69
CA LEU A 547 -9.73 37.52 13.62
C LEU A 547 -11.08 37.78 14.30
N GLU A 548 -11.36 39.03 14.71
CA GLU A 548 -12.66 39.42 15.26
C GLU A 548 -13.79 39.23 14.24
N CYS A 549 -13.57 39.60 12.98
CA CYS A 549 -14.55 39.36 11.93
C CYS A 549 -14.84 37.87 11.77
N LEU A 550 -13.79 37.03 11.68
CA LEU A 550 -13.95 35.58 11.54
C LEU A 550 -14.73 34.97 12.72
N ARG A 551 -14.46 35.42 13.95
CA ARG A 551 -15.24 35.02 15.15
C ARG A 551 -16.71 35.43 15.05
N ASN A 552 -16.99 36.66 14.62
CA ASN A 552 -18.35 37.16 14.45
C ASN A 552 -19.13 36.40 13.37
N GLU A 553 -18.44 35.94 12.32
CA GLU A 553 -19.01 35.06 11.30
C GLU A 553 -19.13 33.59 11.76
N LYS A 554 -18.79 33.29 13.02
CA LYS A 554 -18.77 31.93 13.60
C LYS A 554 -17.92 30.96 12.79
N PHE A 555 -16.83 31.47 12.20
CA PHE A 555 -15.87 30.66 11.49
C PHE A 555 -15.15 29.72 12.46
N ASN A 556 -15.03 28.45 12.08
CA ASN A 556 -14.26 27.46 12.81
C ASN A 556 -13.12 26.99 11.91
N ALA A 557 -11.87 27.17 12.38
CA ALA A 557 -10.67 26.87 11.62
C ALA A 557 -10.55 25.39 11.22
N THR A 558 -11.05 24.47 12.06
CA THR A 558 -11.08 23.03 11.74
C THR A 558 -11.92 22.73 10.49
N ASN A 559 -12.88 23.60 10.12
CA ASN A 559 -13.62 23.42 8.87
C ASN A 559 -12.75 23.60 7.63
N LEU A 560 -11.56 24.23 7.72
CA LEU A 560 -10.63 24.33 6.60
C LEU A 560 -10.06 22.96 6.21
N GLU A 561 -10.03 21.97 7.11
CA GLU A 561 -9.64 20.59 6.78
C GLU A 561 -10.56 19.97 5.72
N LYS A 562 -11.80 20.48 5.59
CA LYS A 562 -12.73 20.06 4.53
C LYS A 562 -12.24 20.47 3.13
N LEU A 563 -11.26 21.36 3.02
CA LEU A 563 -10.61 21.72 1.76
C LEU A 563 -9.59 20.67 1.31
N MET A 564 -9.00 19.89 2.22
CA MET A 564 -8.01 18.86 1.87
C MET A 564 -8.52 17.83 0.85
N PRO A 565 -9.71 17.21 0.99
CA PRO A 565 -10.22 16.28 -0.02
C PRO A 565 -10.48 16.96 -1.39
N ILE A 566 -10.81 18.25 -1.39
CA ILE A 566 -11.00 19.04 -2.61
C ILE A 566 -9.65 19.30 -3.28
N ALA A 567 -8.66 19.73 -2.51
CA ALA A 567 -7.29 19.94 -2.98
C ALA A 567 -6.68 18.64 -3.52
N ARG A 568 -6.87 17.50 -2.83
CA ARG A 568 -6.43 16.17 -3.30
C ARG A 568 -7.06 15.80 -4.64
N LEU A 569 -8.35 16.05 -4.81
CA LEU A 569 -9.05 15.81 -6.07
C LEU A 569 -8.44 16.68 -7.18
N LEU A 570 -8.29 17.98 -6.96
CA LEU A 570 -7.71 18.92 -7.93
C LEU A 570 -6.25 18.56 -8.27
N ALA A 571 -5.42 18.26 -7.27
CA ALA A 571 -4.03 17.82 -7.45
C ALA A 571 -3.91 16.51 -8.25
N THR A 572 -4.84 15.57 -8.03
CA THR A 572 -4.89 14.34 -8.84
C THR A 572 -5.28 14.66 -10.28
N MET A 573 -6.26 15.56 -10.48
CA MET A 573 -6.71 15.98 -11.82
C MET A 573 -5.63 16.73 -12.62
N THR A 574 -4.65 17.36 -11.96
CA THR A 574 -3.50 18.00 -12.61
C THR A 574 -2.34 17.04 -12.91
N SER A 575 -2.41 15.80 -12.40
CA SER A 575 -1.36 14.78 -12.52
C SER A 575 -1.89 13.51 -13.21
N PRO A 576 -2.27 13.60 -14.51
CA PRO A 576 -2.81 12.44 -15.23
C PRO A 576 -1.77 11.30 -15.36
N PRO A 577 -2.23 10.04 -15.39
CA PRO A 577 -1.35 8.89 -15.57
C PRO A 577 -0.64 8.90 -16.92
N SER A 578 0.39 8.06 -17.07
CA SER A 578 1.13 7.95 -18.34
C SER A 578 0.22 7.66 -19.54
N ALA A 579 0.43 8.40 -20.65
CA ALA A 579 -0.28 8.19 -21.91
C ALA A 579 -0.15 6.75 -22.44
N THR A 580 0.99 6.11 -22.17
CA THR A 580 1.26 4.72 -22.55
C THR A 580 0.37 3.77 -21.76
N PHE A 581 0.21 4.00 -20.46
CA PHE A 581 -0.64 3.17 -19.59
C PHE A 581 -2.12 3.32 -19.93
N VAL A 582 -2.56 4.55 -20.22
CA VAL A 582 -3.94 4.82 -20.69
C VAL A 582 -4.23 4.08 -22.00
N LYS A 583 -3.36 4.15 -23.00
CA LYS A 583 -3.54 3.40 -24.26
C LYS A 583 -3.51 1.89 -24.06
N ALA A 584 -2.66 1.40 -23.15
CA ALA A 584 -2.56 -0.02 -22.86
C ALA A 584 -3.86 -0.55 -22.23
N ILE A 585 -4.45 0.17 -21.26
CA ILE A 585 -5.72 -0.23 -20.65
C ILE A 585 -6.90 -0.09 -21.61
N GLU A 586 -6.91 0.92 -22.50
CA GLU A 586 -7.90 1.02 -23.57
C GLU A 586 -7.84 -0.19 -24.53
N SER A 587 -6.63 -0.61 -24.91
CA SER A 587 -6.41 -1.80 -25.74
C SER A 587 -6.87 -3.08 -25.05
N TYR A 588 -6.55 -3.21 -23.76
CA TYR A 588 -6.97 -4.33 -22.93
C TYR A 588 -8.50 -4.41 -22.81
N LEU A 589 -9.17 -3.31 -22.49
CA LEU A 589 -10.64 -3.22 -22.50
C LEU A 589 -11.21 -3.51 -23.89
N GLY A 590 -10.54 -3.09 -24.97
CA GLY A 590 -10.90 -3.43 -26.33
C GLY A 590 -10.91 -4.94 -26.58
N SER A 591 -9.95 -5.66 -26.00
CA SER A 591 -9.87 -7.12 -26.06
C SER A 591 -10.98 -7.77 -25.22
N ILE A 592 -11.28 -7.25 -24.03
CA ILE A 592 -12.44 -7.67 -23.22
C ILE A 592 -13.76 -7.48 -23.98
N ALA A 593 -13.93 -6.36 -24.69
CA ALA A 593 -15.10 -6.12 -25.52
C ALA A 593 -15.25 -7.16 -26.65
N GLN A 594 -14.15 -7.58 -27.27
CA GLN A 594 -14.15 -8.65 -28.28
C GLN A 594 -14.56 -10.00 -27.67
N VAL A 595 -14.04 -10.33 -26.48
CA VAL A 595 -14.43 -11.55 -25.73
C VAL A 595 -15.93 -11.53 -25.43
N LYS A 596 -16.47 -10.41 -24.93
CA LYS A 596 -17.91 -10.27 -24.63
C LYS A 596 -18.77 -10.44 -25.88
N SER A 597 -18.35 -9.88 -27.02
CA SER A 597 -19.05 -10.03 -28.30
C SER A 597 -19.07 -11.50 -28.77
N ALA A 598 -17.92 -12.17 -28.73
CA ALA A 598 -17.80 -13.58 -29.08
C ALA A 598 -18.63 -14.47 -28.13
N LEU A 599 -18.64 -14.17 -26.84
CA LEU A 599 -19.44 -14.87 -25.83
C LEU A 599 -20.94 -14.76 -26.13
N ALA A 600 -21.42 -13.56 -26.45
CA ALA A 600 -22.83 -13.36 -26.83
C ALA A 600 -23.21 -14.19 -28.06
N ASN A 601 -22.29 -14.34 -29.02
CA ASN A 601 -22.49 -15.20 -30.19
C ASN A 601 -22.59 -16.68 -29.81
N VAL A 602 -21.70 -17.18 -28.93
CA VAL A 602 -21.77 -18.56 -28.41
C VAL A 602 -23.10 -18.82 -27.72
N GLU A 603 -23.51 -17.93 -26.80
CA GLU A 603 -24.78 -18.05 -26.07
C GLU A 603 -26.00 -18.01 -27.00
N LYS A 604 -25.95 -17.21 -28.06
CA LYS A 604 -26.99 -17.15 -29.10
C LYS A 604 -27.08 -18.48 -29.86
N THR A 605 -25.94 -19.04 -30.28
CA THR A 605 -25.88 -20.33 -30.98
C THR A 605 -26.39 -21.47 -30.11
N ILE A 606 -25.98 -21.54 -28.84
CA ILE A 606 -26.47 -22.55 -27.89
C ILE A 606 -27.99 -22.43 -27.70
N ARG A 607 -28.52 -21.20 -27.56
CA ARG A 607 -29.98 -20.97 -27.47
C ARG A 607 -30.72 -21.44 -28.72
N ALA A 608 -30.18 -21.18 -29.91
CA ALA A 608 -30.76 -21.63 -31.17
C ALA A 608 -30.76 -23.17 -31.31
N VAL A 609 -29.72 -23.85 -30.82
CA VAL A 609 -29.68 -25.32 -30.78
C VAL A 609 -30.69 -25.89 -29.78
N LYS A 610 -30.79 -25.30 -28.58
CA LYS A 610 -31.76 -25.70 -27.54
C LYS A 610 -33.23 -25.58 -27.99
N SER A 611 -33.56 -24.59 -28.83
CA SER A 611 -34.93 -24.44 -29.34
C SER A 611 -35.27 -25.47 -30.42
N ARG A 612 -34.30 -25.90 -31.23
CA ARG A 612 -34.45 -26.98 -32.21
C ARG A 612 -34.55 -28.36 -31.55
N SER A 613 -33.78 -28.61 -30.49
CA SER A 613 -33.78 -29.90 -29.78
C SER A 613 -35.10 -30.22 -29.07
N LYS A 614 -35.85 -29.22 -28.60
CA LYS A 614 -37.22 -29.42 -28.05
C LYS A 614 -38.15 -30.22 -28.98
N ARG A 615 -38.01 -30.07 -30.31
CA ARG A 615 -38.82 -30.82 -31.28
C ARG A 615 -38.32 -32.26 -31.52
N ALA A 616 -37.07 -32.55 -31.16
CA ALA A 616 -36.45 -33.85 -31.31
C ALA A 616 -36.60 -34.74 -30.05
N VAL A 617 -36.78 -34.14 -28.87
CA VAL A 617 -37.06 -34.88 -27.62
C VAL A 617 -38.43 -35.56 -27.65
N SER A 618 -39.41 -34.96 -28.33
CA SER A 618 -40.76 -35.54 -28.52
C SER A 618 -40.78 -36.83 -29.37
N SER A 619 -39.67 -37.23 -29.99
CA SER A 619 -39.55 -38.48 -30.77
C SER A 619 -38.65 -39.55 -30.12
N GLY A 620 -38.28 -39.36 -28.84
CA GLY A 620 -37.85 -40.37 -27.85
C GLY A 620 -36.70 -41.32 -28.18
N GLU A 621 -36.87 -42.18 -29.18
CA GLU A 621 -36.06 -43.40 -29.39
C GLU A 621 -35.15 -43.35 -30.62
N THR A 622 -35.24 -42.30 -31.46
CA THR A 622 -34.52 -42.25 -32.76
C THR A 622 -33.24 -41.41 -32.78
N ASN A 623 -32.87 -40.75 -31.68
CA ASN A 623 -31.67 -39.90 -31.64
C ASN A 623 -30.45 -40.65 -31.08
N PRO A 624 -29.42 -40.95 -31.89
CA PRO A 624 -28.28 -41.77 -31.46
C PRO A 624 -27.49 -41.14 -30.30
N VAL A 625 -27.41 -39.80 -30.18
CA VAL A 625 -26.69 -39.20 -29.04
C VAL A 625 -27.40 -39.41 -27.71
N LEU A 626 -28.73 -39.57 -27.71
CA LEU A 626 -29.50 -39.90 -26.51
C LEU A 626 -29.41 -41.38 -26.18
N ALA A 627 -29.40 -42.24 -27.21
CA ALA A 627 -29.25 -43.69 -27.08
C ALA A 627 -27.88 -44.09 -26.55
N LEU A 628 -26.81 -43.34 -26.86
CA LEU A 628 -25.47 -43.57 -26.31
C LEU A 628 -25.49 -43.51 -24.78
N ASN A 629 -26.33 -42.63 -24.23
CA ASN A 629 -26.57 -42.43 -22.81
C ASN A 629 -25.28 -42.32 -21.96
N ILE A 630 -24.24 -41.72 -22.54
CA ILE A 630 -22.94 -41.54 -21.87
C ILE A 630 -23.15 -40.72 -20.60
N SER A 631 -22.74 -41.27 -19.48
CA SER A 631 -22.76 -40.60 -18.18
C SER A 631 -21.61 -39.60 -18.07
N ARG A 632 -21.78 -38.64 -17.17
CA ARG A 632 -20.73 -37.66 -16.84
C ARG A 632 -19.43 -38.35 -16.39
N LEU A 633 -19.54 -39.38 -15.55
CA LEU A 633 -18.38 -40.13 -15.05
C LEU A 633 -17.62 -40.87 -16.15
N GLU A 634 -18.33 -41.49 -17.11
CA GLU A 634 -17.68 -42.14 -18.27
C GLU A 634 -16.92 -41.12 -19.14
N ASN A 635 -17.52 -39.95 -19.35
CA ASN A 635 -16.88 -38.85 -20.08
C ASN A 635 -15.61 -38.35 -19.36
N GLU A 636 -15.73 -38.10 -18.06
CA GLU A 636 -14.64 -37.63 -17.19
C GLU A 636 -13.48 -38.61 -17.17
N ASN A 637 -13.75 -39.89 -16.92
CA ASN A 637 -12.71 -40.93 -16.87
C ASN A 637 -12.00 -41.05 -18.21
N MET A 638 -12.75 -41.13 -19.33
CA MET A 638 -12.15 -41.28 -20.66
C MET A 638 -11.26 -40.09 -21.03
N GLY A 639 -11.73 -38.86 -20.79
CA GLY A 639 -10.92 -37.66 -21.07
C GLY A 639 -9.70 -37.55 -20.16
N THR A 640 -9.83 -37.90 -18.88
CA THR A 640 -8.71 -37.89 -17.93
C THR A 640 -7.65 -38.93 -18.31
N CYS A 641 -8.07 -40.13 -18.69
CA CYS A 641 -7.18 -41.19 -19.20
C CYS A 641 -6.34 -40.70 -20.39
N VAL A 642 -6.99 -40.02 -21.35
CA VAL A 642 -6.32 -39.45 -22.53
C VAL A 642 -5.41 -38.29 -22.17
N LYS A 643 -5.82 -37.42 -21.25
CA LYS A 643 -4.99 -36.31 -20.76
C LYS A 643 -3.72 -36.83 -20.09
N ALA A 644 -3.85 -37.88 -19.27
CA ALA A 644 -2.71 -38.52 -18.62
C ALA A 644 -1.72 -39.07 -19.67
N LEU A 645 -2.19 -39.82 -20.66
CA LEU A 645 -1.34 -40.31 -21.76
C LEU A 645 -0.67 -39.18 -22.53
N SER A 646 -1.41 -38.11 -22.86
CA SER A 646 -0.89 -36.95 -23.57
C SER A 646 0.23 -36.26 -22.80
N ASN A 647 0.05 -36.07 -21.49
CA ASN A 647 1.10 -35.50 -20.64
C ASN A 647 2.33 -36.41 -20.58
N LEU A 648 2.15 -37.73 -20.55
CA LEU A 648 3.26 -38.69 -20.53
C LEU A 648 4.07 -38.65 -21.83
N ILE A 649 3.41 -38.50 -22.98
CA ILE A 649 4.08 -38.30 -24.27
C ILE A 649 4.91 -37.02 -24.24
N GLU A 650 4.36 -35.93 -23.68
CA GLU A 650 5.09 -34.66 -23.57
C GLU A 650 6.30 -34.79 -22.64
N VAL A 651 6.18 -35.52 -21.52
CA VAL A 651 7.30 -35.87 -20.64
C VAL A 651 8.41 -36.59 -21.42
N ARG A 652 8.07 -37.58 -22.24
CA ARG A 652 9.04 -38.31 -23.07
C ARG A 652 9.72 -37.39 -24.09
N ALA A 653 8.94 -36.55 -24.78
CA ALA A 653 9.45 -35.62 -25.78
C ALA A 653 10.44 -34.60 -25.17
N ARG A 654 10.26 -34.23 -23.90
CA ARG A 654 11.09 -33.27 -23.16
C ARG A 654 12.22 -33.91 -22.34
N ARG A 655 12.53 -35.20 -22.56
CA ARG A 655 13.57 -35.96 -21.82
C ARG A 655 14.83 -35.16 -21.52
N ASN A 656 15.47 -34.58 -22.54
CA ASN A 656 16.76 -33.93 -22.38
C ASN A 656 16.66 -32.66 -21.51
N GLN A 657 15.54 -31.92 -21.61
CA GLN A 657 15.28 -30.75 -20.78
C GLN A 657 15.07 -31.18 -19.33
N LEU A 658 14.22 -32.19 -19.09
CA LEU A 658 13.93 -32.68 -17.75
C LEU A 658 15.18 -33.25 -17.05
N LEU A 659 15.97 -34.06 -17.74
CA LEU A 659 17.22 -34.62 -17.18
C LEU A 659 18.30 -33.55 -16.94
N SER A 660 18.22 -32.39 -17.60
CA SER A 660 19.17 -31.27 -17.41
C SER A 660 18.90 -30.43 -16.16
N VAL A 661 17.74 -30.59 -15.51
CA VAL A 661 17.37 -29.82 -14.31
C VAL A 661 18.35 -30.11 -13.16
N GLY A 662 18.65 -31.39 -12.91
CA GLY A 662 19.53 -31.82 -11.83
C GLY A 662 18.99 -31.43 -10.44
N ARG A 663 19.90 -31.29 -9.47
CA ARG A 663 19.58 -30.86 -8.09
C ARG A 663 19.65 -29.34 -7.94
N PHE A 664 18.89 -28.81 -7.00
CA PHE A 664 19.00 -27.42 -6.54
C PHE A 664 19.87 -27.36 -5.28
N ASP A 665 20.85 -26.45 -5.29
CA ASP A 665 21.83 -26.22 -4.23
C ASP A 665 21.90 -24.73 -3.86
N GLY A 666 22.51 -24.42 -2.71
CA GLY A 666 22.78 -23.04 -2.25
C GLY A 666 21.52 -22.17 -2.09
N ASP A 667 21.65 -20.88 -2.42
CA ASP A 667 20.58 -19.88 -2.25
C ASP A 667 19.24 -20.28 -2.90
N ALA A 668 19.28 -20.96 -4.04
CA ALA A 668 18.06 -21.41 -4.73
C ALA A 668 17.34 -22.50 -3.93
N ARG A 669 18.08 -23.45 -3.36
CA ARG A 669 17.53 -24.49 -2.49
C ARG A 669 16.99 -23.89 -1.19
N ASP A 670 17.73 -22.97 -0.58
CA ASP A 670 17.30 -22.29 0.63
C ASP A 670 16.02 -21.49 0.41
N LEU A 671 15.90 -20.84 -0.75
CA LEU A 671 14.68 -20.13 -1.13
C LEU A 671 13.50 -21.09 -1.32
N MET A 672 13.69 -22.20 -2.02
CA MET A 672 12.65 -23.23 -2.18
C MET A 672 12.22 -23.82 -0.83
N SER A 673 13.17 -24.02 0.11
CA SER A 673 12.89 -24.63 1.41
C SER A 673 11.99 -23.79 2.32
N LYS A 674 11.84 -22.48 2.02
CA LYS A 674 10.92 -21.59 2.74
C LYS A 674 9.46 -21.79 2.33
N GLU A 675 9.23 -22.39 1.18
CA GLU A 675 7.91 -22.67 0.62
C GLU A 675 7.54 -24.14 0.81
N SER A 676 6.47 -24.41 1.56
CA SER A 676 5.99 -25.78 1.77
C SER A 676 5.51 -26.41 0.46
N GLY A 677 5.77 -27.71 0.26
CA GLY A 677 5.33 -28.45 -0.93
C GLY A 677 6.31 -28.37 -2.10
N LEU A 678 7.48 -27.75 -1.96
CA LEU A 678 8.53 -27.74 -2.99
C LEU A 678 9.62 -28.81 -2.77
N GLU A 679 9.46 -29.65 -1.74
CA GLU A 679 10.47 -30.61 -1.30
C GLU A 679 10.85 -31.60 -2.40
N ASP A 680 9.86 -32.13 -3.12
CA ASP A 680 10.08 -33.09 -4.20
C ASP A 680 10.68 -32.46 -5.48
N PHE A 681 10.64 -31.12 -5.60
CA PHE A 681 11.29 -30.42 -6.71
C PHE A 681 12.76 -30.13 -6.44
N MET A 682 13.16 -29.96 -5.17
CA MET A 682 14.54 -29.61 -4.78
C MET A 682 15.56 -30.68 -5.20
N ASP A 683 15.16 -31.95 -5.18
CA ASP A 683 15.96 -33.09 -5.64
C ASP A 683 15.09 -34.06 -6.46
N SER A 684 14.83 -33.69 -7.72
CA SER A 684 13.90 -34.41 -8.60
C SER A 684 14.59 -35.38 -9.58
N THR A 685 15.91 -35.55 -9.47
CA THR A 685 16.71 -36.24 -10.51
C THR A 685 16.34 -37.72 -10.63
N ASP A 686 16.17 -38.41 -9.51
CA ASP A 686 15.87 -39.84 -9.46
C ASP A 686 14.42 -40.11 -9.89
N GLU A 687 13.49 -39.27 -9.43
CA GLU A 687 12.05 -39.29 -9.74
C GLU A 687 11.79 -39.06 -11.23
N LEU A 688 12.46 -38.06 -11.82
CA LEU A 688 12.39 -37.78 -13.27
C LEU A 688 12.95 -38.95 -14.09
N SER A 689 14.11 -39.48 -13.69
CA SER A 689 14.74 -40.62 -14.36
C SER A 689 13.84 -41.85 -14.31
N LYS A 690 13.20 -42.09 -13.15
CA LYS A 690 12.24 -43.18 -12.95
C LYS A 690 10.99 -42.98 -13.81
N LEU A 691 10.40 -41.79 -13.83
CA LEU A 691 9.21 -41.49 -14.62
C LEU A 691 9.49 -41.68 -16.12
N LEU A 692 10.63 -41.18 -16.62
CA LEU A 692 11.03 -41.35 -18.03
C LEU A 692 11.24 -42.82 -18.39
N LYS A 693 11.85 -43.61 -17.50
CA LYS A 693 12.00 -45.06 -17.70
C LYS A 693 10.65 -45.77 -17.75
N GLN A 694 9.74 -45.45 -16.82
CA GLN A 694 8.38 -46.01 -16.83
C GLN A 694 7.63 -45.66 -18.12
N ALA A 695 7.85 -44.45 -18.64
CA ALA A 695 7.25 -44.01 -19.90
C ALA A 695 7.80 -44.77 -21.13
N ASP A 696 9.11 -45.06 -21.17
CA ASP A 696 9.71 -45.89 -22.23
C ASP A 696 9.27 -47.36 -22.16
N ASP A 697 9.17 -47.90 -20.94
CA ASP A 697 8.70 -49.27 -20.73
C ASP A 697 7.25 -49.41 -21.22
N LEU A 698 6.40 -48.40 -20.96
CA LEU A 698 5.03 -48.36 -21.47
C LEU A 698 4.98 -48.27 -22.99
N ASP A 699 5.85 -47.49 -23.63
CA ASP A 699 5.93 -47.41 -25.09
C ASP A 699 6.33 -48.74 -25.74
N THR A 700 7.28 -49.44 -25.11
CA THR A 700 7.69 -50.78 -25.54
C THR A 700 6.52 -51.77 -25.45
N LYS A 701 5.71 -51.70 -24.38
CA LYS A 701 4.50 -52.52 -24.23
C LYS A 701 3.42 -52.14 -25.25
N ALA A 702 3.21 -50.83 -25.47
CA ALA A 702 2.21 -50.29 -26.39
C ALA A 702 2.37 -50.85 -27.82
N LYS A 703 3.61 -51.04 -28.28
CA LYS A 703 3.92 -51.69 -29.56
C LYS A 703 3.23 -53.05 -29.73
N SER A 704 3.17 -53.85 -28.65
CA SER A 704 2.54 -55.18 -28.69
C SER A 704 1.00 -55.14 -28.68
N TRP A 705 0.40 -54.01 -28.34
CA TRP A 705 -1.05 -53.83 -28.22
C TRP A 705 -1.68 -53.06 -29.38
N ARG A 706 -0.90 -52.27 -30.10
CA ARG A 706 -1.40 -51.35 -31.13
C ARG A 706 -2.25 -52.01 -32.22
N GLU A 707 -1.88 -53.21 -32.66
CA GLU A 707 -2.60 -53.92 -33.73
C GLU A 707 -3.75 -54.80 -33.23
N LYS A 708 -3.93 -54.88 -31.90
CA LYS A 708 -4.82 -55.81 -31.23
C LYS A 708 -6.26 -55.28 -31.08
N SER A 709 -7.09 -55.96 -30.28
CA SER A 709 -8.45 -55.49 -29.97
C SER A 709 -8.44 -54.20 -29.14
N LEU A 710 -9.57 -53.49 -29.13
CA LEU A 710 -9.72 -52.26 -28.36
C LEU A 710 -9.53 -52.52 -26.85
N GLU A 711 -10.01 -53.66 -26.36
CA GLU A 711 -9.87 -54.09 -24.98
C GLU A 711 -8.40 -54.33 -24.63
N GLU A 712 -7.62 -54.97 -25.51
CA GLU A 712 -6.20 -55.17 -25.31
C GLU A 712 -5.41 -53.85 -25.37
N MET A 713 -5.77 -52.94 -26.29
CA MET A 713 -5.21 -51.57 -26.33
C MET A 713 -5.43 -50.82 -25.02
N SER A 714 -6.58 -51.03 -24.34
CA SER A 714 -6.92 -50.32 -23.11
C SER A 714 -6.02 -50.68 -21.92
N ALA A 715 -5.21 -51.73 -22.02
CA ALA A 715 -4.21 -52.11 -21.02
C ALA A 715 -3.17 -51.00 -20.74
N VAL A 716 -2.96 -50.07 -21.67
CA VAL A 716 -2.11 -48.88 -21.44
C VAL A 716 -2.53 -48.08 -20.22
N PHE A 717 -3.84 -47.98 -19.96
CA PHE A 717 -4.34 -47.25 -18.79
C PHE A 717 -3.99 -47.99 -17.49
N GLN A 718 -4.11 -49.31 -17.46
CA GLN A 718 -3.78 -50.07 -16.26
C GLN A 718 -2.30 -49.93 -15.88
N GLU A 719 -1.38 -49.95 -16.86
CA GLU A 719 0.04 -49.72 -16.61
C GLU A 719 0.35 -48.33 -16.08
N MET A 720 -0.39 -47.31 -16.52
CA MET A 720 -0.23 -45.95 -16.04
C MET A 720 -0.58 -45.77 -14.55
N THR A 721 -1.38 -46.65 -13.95
CA THR A 721 -1.72 -46.57 -12.51
C THR A 721 -0.50 -46.66 -11.60
N HIS A 722 0.63 -47.18 -12.10
CA HIS A 722 1.87 -47.33 -11.35
C HIS A 722 2.84 -46.14 -11.49
N MET A 723 2.42 -45.08 -12.20
CA MET A 723 3.24 -43.88 -12.44
C MET A 723 2.90 -42.80 -11.41
N ARG A 724 3.91 -42.30 -10.69
CA ARG A 724 3.75 -41.22 -9.69
C ARG A 724 4.31 -39.88 -10.17
N GLY A 725 5.54 -39.88 -10.67
CA GLY A 725 6.25 -38.65 -11.04
C GLY A 725 6.65 -37.81 -9.83
N ILE A 726 6.56 -36.48 -9.94
CA ILE A 726 6.92 -35.52 -8.86
C ILE A 726 5.63 -35.04 -8.16
N LEU A 727 5.57 -35.14 -6.83
CA LEU A 727 4.35 -34.84 -6.06
C LEU A 727 4.27 -33.40 -5.51
N GLY A 728 5.30 -32.59 -5.74
CA GLY A 728 5.36 -31.20 -5.28
C GLY A 728 4.30 -30.27 -5.89
N ASP A 729 4.13 -29.11 -5.25
CA ASP A 729 3.21 -28.05 -5.65
C ASP A 729 3.77 -27.21 -6.81
N ARG A 730 3.30 -27.52 -8.02
CA ARG A 730 3.75 -26.89 -9.26
C ARG A 730 3.34 -25.41 -9.35
N ASP A 731 2.17 -25.04 -8.82
CA ASP A 731 1.71 -23.64 -8.78
C ASP A 731 2.66 -22.79 -7.93
N LYS A 732 3.07 -23.29 -6.75
CA LYS A 732 4.04 -22.60 -5.91
C LYS A 732 5.40 -22.46 -6.58
N LEU A 733 5.88 -23.50 -7.26
CA LEU A 733 7.15 -23.43 -7.98
C LEU A 733 7.11 -22.38 -9.10
N TRP A 734 5.98 -22.31 -9.80
CA TRP A 734 5.78 -21.32 -10.85
C TRP A 734 5.71 -19.91 -10.29
N LYS A 735 4.97 -19.68 -9.19
CA LYS A 735 4.94 -18.38 -8.49
C LYS A 735 6.32 -17.96 -8.01
N LEU A 736 7.09 -18.90 -7.45
CA LEU A 736 8.46 -18.64 -7.02
C LEU A 736 9.32 -18.17 -8.21
N SER A 737 9.17 -18.80 -9.38
CA SER A 737 9.91 -18.43 -10.60
C SER A 737 9.59 -17.02 -11.13
N LYS A 738 8.46 -16.44 -10.71
CA LYS A 738 7.99 -15.11 -11.11
C LYS A 738 8.06 -14.08 -9.98
N SER A 739 8.59 -14.45 -8.81
CA SER A 739 8.69 -13.56 -7.65
C SER A 739 9.83 -12.56 -7.81
N ASN A 740 9.61 -11.30 -7.39
CA ASN A 740 10.65 -10.28 -7.34
C ASN A 740 11.88 -10.68 -6.48
N SER A 741 11.68 -11.59 -5.51
CA SER A 741 12.78 -12.13 -4.70
C SER A 741 13.83 -12.91 -5.51
N THR A 742 13.51 -13.24 -6.76
CA THR A 742 14.33 -14.03 -7.67
C THR A 742 14.94 -13.19 -8.80
N ASP A 743 14.82 -11.86 -8.76
CA ASP A 743 15.34 -10.95 -9.79
C ASP A 743 16.85 -10.71 -9.72
N ASP A 744 17.49 -11.16 -8.63
CA ASP A 744 18.94 -11.21 -8.56
C ASP A 744 19.49 -12.19 -9.63
N PRO A 745 20.44 -11.76 -10.49
CA PRO A 745 21.03 -12.60 -11.53
C PRO A 745 21.57 -13.95 -11.05
N LYS A 746 21.91 -14.08 -9.76
CA LYS A 746 22.31 -15.38 -9.18
C LYS A 746 21.25 -16.47 -9.31
N PHE A 747 19.97 -16.09 -9.43
CA PHE A 747 18.86 -17.03 -9.59
C PHE A 747 18.53 -17.34 -11.06
N ASP A 748 19.14 -16.69 -12.06
CA ASP A 748 18.82 -16.90 -13.49
C ASP A 748 18.93 -18.36 -13.92
N GLY A 749 19.93 -19.08 -13.40
CA GLY A 749 20.10 -20.51 -13.65
C GLY A 749 19.00 -21.35 -13.01
N ALA A 750 18.56 -21.00 -11.79
CA ALA A 750 17.48 -21.69 -11.08
C ALA A 750 16.11 -21.40 -11.72
N LYS A 751 15.84 -20.15 -12.11
CA LYS A 751 14.63 -19.74 -12.85
C LYS A 751 14.39 -20.59 -14.07
N LYS A 752 15.40 -20.76 -14.93
CA LYS A 752 15.31 -21.62 -16.14
C LYS A 752 14.95 -23.07 -15.80
N LYS A 753 15.49 -23.60 -14.70
CA LYS A 753 15.18 -24.96 -14.24
C LYS A 753 13.76 -25.07 -13.68
N TRP A 754 13.30 -24.09 -12.89
CA TRP A 754 11.92 -24.02 -12.41
C TRP A 754 10.92 -23.90 -13.55
N GLU A 755 11.24 -23.12 -14.59
CA GLU A 755 10.42 -23.02 -15.81
C GLU A 755 10.30 -24.39 -16.50
N VAL A 756 11.39 -25.12 -16.69
CA VAL A 756 11.35 -26.49 -17.25
C VAL A 756 10.45 -27.43 -16.43
N LEU A 757 10.54 -27.38 -15.09
CA LEU A 757 9.72 -28.22 -14.21
C LEU A 757 8.23 -27.81 -14.17
N THR A 758 7.94 -26.55 -14.46
CA THR A 758 6.56 -26.01 -14.42
C THR A 758 5.91 -25.97 -15.79
N GLU A 759 6.61 -26.21 -16.90
CA GLU A 759 6.00 -26.23 -18.23
C GLU A 759 5.05 -27.42 -18.47
N ILE A 760 5.28 -28.56 -17.81
CA ILE A 760 4.47 -29.77 -17.96
C ILE A 760 3.99 -30.32 -16.61
N ASN A 761 2.88 -31.05 -16.60
CA ASN A 761 2.45 -31.72 -15.38
C ASN A 761 3.27 -33.00 -15.15
N LEU A 762 4.02 -33.01 -14.05
CA LEU A 762 4.86 -34.13 -13.62
C LEU A 762 4.22 -34.99 -12.53
N ASN A 763 3.08 -34.58 -11.98
CA ASN A 763 2.36 -35.36 -10.97
C ASN A 763 1.33 -36.26 -11.66
N PHE A 764 1.64 -37.55 -11.78
CA PHE A 764 0.75 -38.56 -12.38
C PHE A 764 -0.16 -39.23 -11.36
N GLN A 765 0.10 -39.07 -10.06
CA GLN A 765 -0.75 -39.60 -9.00
C GLN A 765 -2.16 -38.99 -9.05
N VAL A 766 -2.30 -37.74 -9.51
CA VAL A 766 -3.60 -37.07 -9.67
C VAL A 766 -4.52 -37.76 -10.68
N TYR A 767 -4.01 -38.67 -11.52
CA TYR A 767 -4.79 -39.41 -12.51
C TYR A 767 -5.10 -40.86 -12.09
N GLU A 768 -4.54 -41.34 -10.98
CA GLU A 768 -4.52 -42.77 -10.60
C GLU A 768 -5.92 -43.39 -10.60
N LYS A 769 -6.89 -42.69 -9.99
CA LYS A 769 -8.27 -43.18 -9.83
C LYS A 769 -9.01 -43.32 -11.18
N GLU A 770 -8.94 -42.30 -12.02
CA GLU A 770 -9.63 -42.28 -13.31
C GLU A 770 -8.98 -43.26 -14.30
N VAL A 771 -7.65 -43.30 -14.31
CA VAL A 771 -6.85 -44.20 -15.14
C VAL A 771 -7.07 -45.66 -14.76
N ALA A 772 -7.21 -45.98 -13.46
CA ALA A 772 -7.56 -47.33 -13.01
C ALA A 772 -8.91 -47.83 -13.56
N ASN A 773 -9.82 -46.92 -13.88
CA ASN A 773 -11.12 -47.23 -14.47
C ASN A 773 -11.11 -47.23 -16.00
N GLY A 774 -9.98 -46.92 -16.65
CA GLY A 774 -9.90 -46.72 -18.11
C GLY A 774 -10.35 -47.93 -18.92
N THR A 775 -9.93 -49.14 -18.54
CA THR A 775 -10.31 -50.40 -19.21
C THR A 775 -11.81 -50.64 -19.15
N VAL A 776 -12.43 -50.42 -17.98
CA VAL A 776 -13.87 -50.57 -17.75
C VAL A 776 -14.66 -49.56 -18.56
N VAL A 777 -14.19 -48.32 -18.63
CA VAL A 777 -14.84 -47.23 -19.39
C VAL A 777 -14.78 -47.52 -20.88
N VAL A 778 -13.64 -47.97 -21.41
CA VAL A 778 -13.51 -48.36 -22.83
C VAL A 778 -14.47 -49.49 -23.19
N ALA A 779 -14.53 -50.55 -22.37
CA ALA A 779 -15.45 -51.67 -22.60
C ALA A 779 -16.92 -51.21 -22.58
N THR A 780 -17.26 -50.30 -21.66
CA THR A 780 -18.62 -49.76 -21.53
C THR A 780 -18.99 -48.89 -22.74
N LEU A 781 -18.08 -48.00 -23.17
CA LEU A 781 -18.28 -47.16 -24.35
C LEU A 781 -18.44 -48.02 -25.61
N LYS A 782 -17.60 -49.06 -25.77
CA LYS A 782 -17.71 -50.01 -26.87
C LYS A 782 -19.11 -50.65 -26.92
N LYS A 783 -19.62 -51.16 -25.79
CA LYS A 783 -20.97 -51.73 -25.72
C LYS A 783 -22.05 -50.72 -26.15
N ARG A 784 -21.94 -49.45 -25.73
CA ARG A 784 -22.90 -48.40 -26.11
C ARG A 784 -22.84 -48.07 -27.60
N PHE A 785 -21.67 -48.05 -28.21
CA PHE A 785 -21.52 -47.87 -29.66
C PHE A 785 -21.99 -49.09 -30.44
N ASP A 786 -21.71 -50.30 -29.94
CA ASP A 786 -22.18 -51.56 -30.52
C ASP A 786 -23.72 -51.59 -30.59
N HIS A 787 -24.39 -51.14 -29.54
CA HIS A 787 -25.85 -50.98 -29.52
C HIS A 787 -26.36 -50.07 -30.65
N ILE A 788 -25.74 -48.91 -30.87
CA ILE A 788 -26.19 -47.93 -31.88
C ILE A 788 -25.89 -48.35 -33.30
N PHE A 789 -24.77 -49.06 -33.50
CA PHE A 789 -24.40 -49.57 -34.81
C PHE A 789 -25.02 -50.94 -35.12
N GLY A 790 -25.84 -51.49 -34.21
CA GLY A 790 -26.59 -52.72 -34.43
C GLY A 790 -25.73 -53.99 -34.34
N HIS A 791 -24.66 -53.95 -33.56
CA HIS A 791 -23.73 -55.08 -33.38
C HIS A 791 -23.98 -55.90 -32.13
N ASP A 792 -24.90 -55.46 -31.27
CA ASP A 792 -25.38 -56.28 -30.15
C ASP A 792 -26.21 -57.44 -30.72
N GLN A 793 -25.77 -58.67 -30.47
CA GLN A 793 -26.65 -59.83 -30.63
C GLN A 793 -27.70 -59.73 -29.52
N ASP A 794 -28.92 -59.35 -29.88
CA ASP A 794 -30.07 -59.52 -28.98
C ASP A 794 -30.13 -61.01 -28.59
N ASN A 795 -29.77 -61.31 -27.33
CA ASN A 795 -30.25 -62.50 -26.66
C ASN A 795 -31.76 -62.29 -26.44
N GLU A 796 -32.57 -62.54 -27.48
CA GLU A 796 -34.04 -62.62 -27.42
C GLU A 796 -34.53 -63.66 -26.37
N ASN A 797 -33.65 -64.48 -25.80
CA ASN A 797 -34.02 -65.53 -24.84
C ASN A 797 -34.15 -65.07 -23.37
N ASN A 798 -33.74 -63.86 -22.98
CA ASN A 798 -33.79 -63.44 -21.56
C ASN A 798 -34.93 -62.48 -21.19
N LYS A 799 -35.77 -62.04 -22.14
CA LYS A 799 -37.01 -61.32 -21.80
C LYS A 799 -38.11 -62.22 -21.23
N LEU A 800 -38.00 -63.55 -21.36
CA LEU A 800 -39.02 -64.48 -20.88
C LEU A 800 -38.91 -64.83 -19.38
N THR A 801 -37.77 -64.58 -18.72
CA THR A 801 -37.55 -65.02 -17.32
C THR A 801 -37.85 -63.92 -16.29
N PHE A 802 -37.70 -62.64 -16.62
CA PHE A 802 -37.94 -61.55 -15.68
C PHE A 802 -39.43 -61.27 -15.43
N ASP A 803 -40.29 -61.46 -16.45
CA ASP A 803 -41.74 -61.29 -16.33
C ASP A 803 -42.40 -62.43 -15.52
N VAL A 804 -41.78 -63.62 -15.50
CA VAL A 804 -42.21 -64.76 -14.66
C VAL A 804 -41.84 -64.52 -13.20
N TRP A 805 -40.64 -63.99 -12.92
CA TRP A 805 -40.21 -63.65 -11.55
C TRP A 805 -41.02 -62.52 -10.93
N LEU A 806 -41.34 -61.46 -11.69
CA LEU A 806 -42.22 -60.38 -11.22
C LEU A 806 -43.65 -60.87 -10.93
N LYS A 807 -44.20 -61.76 -11.77
CA LYS A 807 -45.51 -62.40 -11.51
C LYS A 807 -45.49 -63.30 -10.28
N LEU A 808 -44.43 -64.09 -10.08
CA LEU A 808 -44.26 -64.93 -8.89
C LEU A 808 -44.12 -64.10 -7.61
N ILE A 809 -43.39 -62.98 -7.65
CA ILE A 809 -43.25 -62.06 -6.52
C ILE A 809 -44.60 -61.38 -6.21
N SER A 810 -45.34 -60.92 -7.23
CA SER A 810 -46.69 -60.36 -7.02
C SER A 810 -47.68 -61.38 -6.45
N ILE A 811 -47.65 -62.63 -6.91
CA ILE A 811 -48.49 -63.71 -6.36
C ILE A 811 -48.11 -63.99 -4.90
N PHE A 812 -46.81 -64.02 -4.58
CA PHE A 812 -46.33 -64.22 -3.21
C PHE A 812 -46.78 -63.10 -2.26
N PHE A 813 -46.69 -61.83 -2.68
CA PHE A 813 -47.20 -60.70 -1.89
C PHE A 813 -48.72 -60.71 -1.76
N LEU A 814 -49.46 -61.17 -2.78
CA LEU A 814 -50.92 -61.31 -2.71
C LEU A 814 -51.32 -62.41 -1.71
N ILE A 815 -50.61 -63.53 -1.69
CA ILE A 815 -50.83 -64.63 -0.73
C ILE A 815 -50.51 -64.16 0.70
N LEU A 816 -49.41 -63.43 0.90
CA LEU A 816 -49.08 -62.83 2.20
C LEU A 816 -50.13 -61.83 2.67
N TYR A 817 -50.69 -61.02 1.76
CA TYR A 817 -51.75 -60.07 2.09
C TYR A 817 -53.05 -60.80 2.48
N VAL A 818 -53.41 -61.88 1.78
CA VAL A 818 -54.57 -62.71 2.12
C VAL A 818 -54.38 -63.41 3.46
N ILE A 819 -53.20 -63.98 3.74
CA ILE A 819 -52.88 -64.61 5.02
C ILE A 819 -52.96 -63.58 6.15
N ALA A 820 -52.38 -62.39 5.96
CA ALA A 820 -52.44 -61.31 6.94
C ALA A 820 -53.89 -60.87 7.22
N PHE A 821 -54.72 -60.78 6.17
CA PHE A 821 -56.13 -60.41 6.29
C PHE A 821 -56.95 -61.45 7.05
N PHE A 822 -56.69 -62.74 6.85
CA PHE A 822 -57.36 -63.81 7.61
C PHE A 822 -56.84 -63.93 9.05
N THR A 823 -55.55 -63.67 9.32
CA THR A 823 -55.01 -63.66 10.70
C THR A 823 -55.44 -62.46 11.54
N LEU A 824 -55.88 -61.36 10.91
CA LEU A 824 -56.40 -60.16 11.58
C LEU A 824 -57.92 -60.21 11.81
N ALA A 825 -58.63 -61.16 11.19
CA ALA A 825 -60.09 -61.30 11.31
C ALA A 825 -60.54 -62.23 12.47
N ASP A 826 -59.62 -62.97 13.11
CA ASP A 826 -59.90 -63.91 14.21
C ASP A 826 -59.43 -63.43 15.60
N LEU A 827 -59.49 -62.12 15.86
CA LEU A 827 -59.33 -61.56 17.21
C LEU A 827 -60.68 -61.09 17.75
N PRO A 828 -61.19 -61.66 18.87
CA PRO A 828 -62.55 -61.44 19.33
C PRO A 828 -62.74 -60.09 20.04
N CYS A 829 -63.78 -59.37 19.64
CA CYS A 829 -64.69 -58.63 20.51
C CYS A 829 -66.12 -58.98 20.13
#